data_AF-A0A7S1EWV7-F1
#
_entry.id   AF-A0A7S1EWV7-F1
#
_cell.length_a   1.000
_cell.length_b   1.000
_cell.length_c   1.000
_cell.angle_alpha   90.00
_cell.angle_beta   90.00
_cell.angle_gamma   90.00
#
_symmetry.space_group_name_H-M   'P 1'
#
loop_
_entity.id
_entity.type
_entity.pdbx_description
1 polymer ?
#
loop_
_entity_poly.entity_id
_entity_poly.type
_entity_poly.pdbx_seq_one_letter_code
_entity_poly.pdbx_strand_id
1 'polypeptide(L)'
;FGSSLERVPEVFLVKAMSAGKPAPRPVEGVEFPKDADGQRPTMGINKKAFAAALRARDAEEAKKLDDLPDKKWRRAYAKGVVSHVRACAKSPEAALAISQAGLDYLHDTMRFIRPAGSEDESTSLKEAMSKYTDARFQTHEIKGGAPIAGKYSVQYKPFGKPGPLKELSGEALNLQIAKWVKDGAIEMDCGAALTKVADSPDWTDLSDTYFVLFGATSAMGPFFKLMDHGANVIALDLDRPPIWEKLLRETRSRAGKLIFPVKEPIADGASDADIAKVAGCNLLTDAPEIRTWLATLFPEKRLICMALAYLDGALFVKVSMAMDAIIASLIEQRGADKMGVAYLCTPTDAHVCTPASVEAAKLAMRRAPAWQGLLAPFLGMAGKPMKKNVEKPIVDEDGNVIEGLHIVDSIIPEQGPNYILAKRLQHWRAMVARSKGCIASSNVAPSTATASVLSNALFALGYKGMRSFKPMEITFQETSNAVMAALLIRDVRDPTSAAHPQTILKNPLCLFGEASWHGGCWRTAYKFECLGAPAVVGYMFSSFVVEPYLMLYSLFQCIGWGSALVNVIKSEGSPAIWSTVGPTVTFFQYLGIMEVVHAAVGATSSSPGMTLLQQVSRFMVVAILNECAVWKDVQSIFVPLMLLCWCLAEVNRYSYYVVNQLRSIATSSKGVGIALKMIKVKSVETADDPPFNIPYIMVWLRYSLFLVLYPVGVFSEIMCHWHCIDCVLNFTATPNSVDSWLLNTEYLMLNRLSREAYFGLILFVYILGLPALFGMMLGSRKKQLAPAPKNSVGKKKTQ
;
A
#
# COMPACT_ATOMS: atom_id res chain seq x y z
N PHE A 1 11.96 28.88 8.86
CA PHE A 1 12.20 27.78 9.80
C PHE A 1 12.13 28.36 11.20
N GLY A 2 11.04 28.07 11.92
CA GLY A 2 10.71 28.67 13.21
C GLY A 2 9.19 28.84 13.36
N SER A 3 8.57 27.97 14.16
CA SER A 3 7.30 28.12 14.88
C SER A 3 6.05 28.71 14.18
N SER A 4 5.16 27.82 13.73
CA SER A 4 3.68 27.93 13.97
C SER A 4 2.98 26.63 13.52
N LEU A 5 3.36 25.50 14.13
CA LEU A 5 2.53 24.29 14.12
C LEU A 5 1.39 24.52 15.12
N GLU A 6 0.31 25.12 14.66
CA GLU A 6 -0.91 25.23 15.46
C GLU A 6 -1.43 23.85 15.81
N ARG A 7 -1.69 23.69 17.11
CA ARG A 7 -2.31 22.53 17.71
C ARG A 7 -3.64 22.29 17.00
N VAL A 8 -3.84 21.10 16.44
CA VAL A 8 -5.19 20.58 16.22
C VAL A 8 -5.89 20.68 17.58
N PRO A 9 -6.99 21.43 17.74
CA PRO A 9 -7.60 21.58 19.06
C PRO A 9 -7.99 20.20 19.60
N GLU A 10 -7.42 19.83 20.76
CA GLU A 10 -7.74 18.63 21.55
C GLU A 10 -9.26 18.45 21.79
N VAL A 11 -10.05 19.51 21.58
CA VAL A 11 -11.49 19.54 21.75
C VAL A 11 -12.24 18.69 20.72
N PHE A 12 -11.71 18.46 19.50
CA PHE A 12 -12.46 17.70 18.47
C PHE A 12 -12.41 16.18 18.65
N LEU A 13 -11.29 15.63 19.12
CA LEU A 13 -11.15 14.18 19.31
C LEU A 13 -11.70 13.70 20.66
N VAL A 14 -11.64 14.52 21.70
CA VAL A 14 -12.16 14.14 23.03
C VAL A 14 -13.68 14.24 23.08
N LYS A 15 -14.31 15.21 22.40
CA LYS A 15 -15.78 15.24 22.24
C LYS A 15 -16.34 14.05 21.46
N ALA A 16 -15.58 13.47 20.53
CA ALA A 16 -16.04 12.33 19.75
C ALA A 16 -16.16 11.03 20.58
N MET A 17 -15.43 10.93 21.70
CA MET A 17 -15.48 9.76 22.60
C MET A 17 -16.38 9.97 23.83
N SER A 18 -16.75 11.23 24.13
CA SER A 18 -17.70 11.58 25.21
C SER A 18 -19.09 12.00 24.70
N ALA A 19 -19.29 12.15 23.40
CA ALA A 19 -20.60 12.41 22.82
C ALA A 19 -21.43 11.12 22.92
N GLY A 20 -22.51 11.16 23.70
CA GLY A 20 -23.61 10.22 23.52
C GLY A 20 -24.00 10.13 22.04
N LYS A 21 -24.67 9.03 21.64
CA LYS A 21 -25.08 8.83 20.24
C LYS A 21 -25.63 10.16 19.69
N PRO A 22 -25.03 10.72 18.61
CA PRO A 22 -25.50 11.98 18.07
C PRO A 22 -27.00 11.87 17.80
N ALA A 23 -27.73 12.95 18.10
CA ALA A 23 -29.16 12.99 17.86
C ALA A 23 -29.46 12.48 16.45
N PRO A 24 -30.52 11.67 16.26
CA PRO A 24 -30.89 11.17 14.94
C PRO A 24 -30.97 12.34 13.96
N ARG A 25 -30.33 12.18 12.79
CA ARG A 25 -30.37 13.21 11.77
C ARG A 25 -31.84 13.40 11.34
N PRO A 26 -32.30 14.65 11.13
CA PRO A 26 -33.61 14.88 10.53
C PRO A 26 -33.76 14.10 9.22
N VAL A 27 -34.98 13.61 8.97
CA VAL A 27 -35.32 12.87 7.75
C VAL A 27 -35.60 13.90 6.65
N GLU A 28 -34.54 14.31 5.95
CA GLU A 28 -34.58 15.36 4.93
C GLU A 28 -33.58 15.08 3.82
N GLY A 29 -33.84 15.65 2.64
CA GLY A 29 -33.02 15.46 1.46
C GLY A 29 -33.19 14.07 0.83
N VAL A 30 -32.09 13.52 0.30
CA VAL A 30 -32.08 12.19 -0.32
C VAL A 30 -32.24 11.08 0.73
N GLU A 31 -33.31 10.31 0.61
CA GLU A 31 -33.72 9.29 1.57
C GLU A 31 -34.07 7.95 0.91
N PHE A 32 -33.91 6.86 1.67
CA PHE A 32 -34.45 5.55 1.26
C PHE A 32 -35.98 5.55 1.42
N PRO A 33 -36.75 4.85 0.57
CA PRO A 33 -38.20 4.78 0.74
C PRO A 33 -38.61 4.12 2.06
N LYS A 34 -39.81 4.46 2.55
CA LYS A 34 -40.45 3.76 3.67
C LYS A 34 -40.92 2.37 3.23
N ASP A 35 -40.85 1.40 4.14
CA ASP A 35 -41.58 0.14 4.03
C ASP A 35 -42.99 0.25 4.64
N ALA A 36 -43.73 -0.87 4.65
CA ALA A 36 -45.08 -0.93 5.18
C ALA A 36 -45.16 -0.62 6.69
N ASP A 37 -44.06 -0.79 7.42
CA ASP A 37 -43.94 -0.50 8.86
C ASP A 37 -43.43 0.92 9.14
N GLY A 38 -43.31 1.76 8.09
CA GLY A 38 -42.81 3.13 8.17
C GLY A 38 -41.29 3.24 8.41
N GLN A 39 -40.55 2.12 8.38
CA GLN A 39 -39.10 2.09 8.51
C GLN A 39 -38.43 2.33 7.16
N ARG A 40 -37.13 2.66 7.15
CA ARG A 40 -36.35 2.86 5.91
C ARG A 40 -35.27 1.78 5.75
N PRO A 41 -35.64 0.52 5.49
CA PRO A 41 -34.69 -0.59 5.40
C PRO A 41 -33.79 -0.44 4.17
N THR A 42 -32.48 -0.44 4.37
CA THR A 42 -31.51 -0.29 3.27
C THR A 42 -31.21 -1.60 2.54
N MET A 43 -31.30 -2.72 3.24
CA MET A 43 -30.91 -4.04 2.74
C MET A 43 -31.76 -4.52 1.55
N GLY A 44 -33.08 -4.36 1.65
CA GLY A 44 -34.01 -4.75 0.59
C GLY A 44 -33.82 -3.92 -0.67
N ILE A 45 -33.67 -2.60 -0.52
CA ILE A 45 -33.40 -1.67 -1.64
C ILE A 45 -32.07 -2.01 -2.32
N ASN A 46 -31.05 -2.31 -1.52
CA ASN A 46 -29.75 -2.70 -2.04
C ASN A 46 -29.81 -3.96 -2.91
N LYS A 47 -30.43 -5.03 -2.39
CA LYS A 47 -30.61 -6.28 -3.13
C LYS A 47 -31.43 -6.07 -4.41
N LYS A 48 -32.54 -5.33 -4.31
CA LYS A 48 -33.44 -5.03 -5.43
C LYS A 48 -32.75 -4.19 -6.51
N ALA A 49 -31.81 -3.31 -6.16
CA ALA A 49 -31.03 -2.56 -7.16
C ALA A 49 -30.16 -3.48 -8.03
N PHE A 50 -29.47 -4.45 -7.43
CA PHE A 50 -28.71 -5.45 -8.19
C PHE A 50 -29.62 -6.37 -9.01
N ALA A 51 -30.76 -6.79 -8.45
CA ALA A 51 -31.73 -7.61 -9.19
C ALA A 51 -32.34 -6.85 -10.37
N ALA A 52 -32.69 -5.56 -10.20
CA ALA A 52 -33.18 -4.70 -11.27
C ALA A 52 -32.15 -4.50 -12.37
N ALA A 53 -30.89 -4.26 -12.00
CA ALA A 53 -29.78 -4.17 -12.95
C ALA A 53 -29.63 -5.47 -13.77
N LEU A 54 -29.55 -6.62 -13.08
CA LEU A 54 -29.39 -7.92 -13.73
C LEU A 54 -30.56 -8.27 -14.65
N ARG A 55 -31.80 -7.90 -14.29
CA ARG A 55 -33.00 -8.24 -15.07
C ARG A 55 -32.95 -7.73 -16.51
N ALA A 56 -32.15 -6.72 -16.81
CA ALA A 56 -31.95 -6.23 -18.16
C ALA A 56 -31.35 -7.27 -19.12
N ARG A 57 -30.53 -8.21 -18.62
CA ARG A 57 -29.72 -9.12 -19.46
C ARG A 57 -29.51 -10.53 -18.88
N ASP A 58 -29.86 -10.76 -17.62
CA ASP A 58 -29.69 -12.03 -16.92
C ASP A 58 -30.86 -12.26 -15.95
N ALA A 59 -32.02 -12.61 -16.52
CA ALA A 59 -33.26 -12.78 -15.77
C ALA A 59 -33.18 -13.94 -14.76
N GLU A 60 -32.37 -14.96 -15.03
CA GLU A 60 -32.17 -16.10 -14.14
C GLU A 60 -31.40 -15.69 -12.88
N GLU A 61 -30.25 -15.00 -13.02
CA GLU A 61 -29.53 -14.48 -11.87
C GLU A 61 -30.35 -13.42 -11.12
N ALA A 62 -31.08 -12.56 -11.82
CA ALA A 62 -31.98 -11.59 -11.18
C ALA A 62 -33.02 -12.28 -10.28
N LYS A 63 -33.66 -13.36 -10.78
CA LYS A 63 -34.61 -14.15 -10.01
C LYS A 63 -33.97 -14.79 -8.77
N LYS A 64 -32.76 -15.32 -8.89
CA LYS A 64 -32.01 -15.86 -7.73
C LYS A 64 -31.78 -14.81 -6.65
N LEU A 65 -31.51 -13.56 -7.02
CA LEU A 65 -31.39 -12.46 -6.06
C LEU A 65 -32.74 -12.06 -5.45
N ASP A 66 -33.83 -12.04 -6.21
CA ASP A 66 -35.17 -11.73 -5.70
C ASP A 66 -35.62 -12.76 -4.66
N ASP A 67 -35.45 -14.05 -4.98
CA ASP A 67 -35.85 -15.19 -4.15
C ASP A 67 -35.01 -15.30 -2.85
N LEU A 68 -33.86 -14.62 -2.79
CA LEU A 68 -33.02 -14.60 -1.59
C LEU A 68 -33.65 -13.73 -0.50
N PRO A 69 -33.92 -14.24 0.71
CA PRO A 69 -34.45 -13.43 1.80
C PRO A 69 -33.53 -12.25 2.17
N ASP A 70 -34.09 -11.07 2.42
CA ASP A 70 -33.33 -9.83 2.68
C ASP A 70 -32.33 -9.98 3.85
N LYS A 71 -32.71 -10.72 4.90
CA LYS A 71 -31.84 -11.03 6.04
C LYS A 71 -30.59 -11.83 5.64
N LYS A 72 -30.67 -12.63 4.58
CA LYS A 72 -29.54 -13.43 4.06
C LYS A 72 -28.64 -12.62 3.11
N TRP A 73 -29.14 -11.52 2.52
CA TRP A 73 -28.35 -10.68 1.61
C TRP A 73 -27.04 -10.18 2.24
N ARG A 74 -27.04 -9.83 3.53
CA ARG A 74 -25.84 -9.34 4.24
C ARG A 74 -24.64 -10.30 4.17
N ARG A 75 -24.89 -11.60 4.05
CA ARG A 75 -23.87 -12.66 3.97
C ARG A 75 -23.60 -13.13 2.54
N ALA A 76 -24.48 -12.82 1.59
CA ALA A 76 -24.41 -13.29 0.21
C ALA A 76 -24.00 -12.20 -0.80
N TYR A 77 -24.06 -10.92 -0.42
CA TYR A 77 -23.91 -9.81 -1.36
C TYR A 77 -22.59 -9.84 -2.16
N ALA A 78 -21.47 -10.24 -1.54
CA ALA A 78 -20.20 -10.32 -2.25
C ALA A 78 -20.28 -11.26 -3.47
N LYS A 79 -20.94 -12.41 -3.33
CA LYS A 79 -21.18 -13.33 -4.45
C LYS A 79 -22.12 -12.71 -5.49
N GLY A 80 -23.18 -12.03 -5.04
CA GLY A 80 -24.13 -11.34 -5.94
C GLY A 80 -23.46 -10.25 -6.77
N VAL A 81 -22.52 -9.49 -6.20
CA VAL A 81 -21.74 -8.48 -6.94
C VAL A 81 -20.81 -9.13 -7.96
N VAL A 82 -20.15 -10.25 -7.62
CA VAL A 82 -19.33 -10.99 -8.59
C VAL A 82 -20.19 -11.54 -9.75
N SER A 83 -21.36 -12.10 -9.47
CA SER A 83 -22.33 -12.51 -10.51
C SER A 83 -22.73 -11.32 -11.39
N HIS A 84 -23.05 -10.18 -10.79
CA HIS A 84 -23.36 -8.95 -11.51
C HIS A 84 -22.21 -8.52 -12.45
N VAL A 85 -20.96 -8.50 -11.97
CA VAL A 85 -19.81 -8.14 -12.81
C VAL A 85 -19.59 -9.16 -13.94
N ARG A 86 -19.80 -10.46 -13.68
CA ARG A 86 -19.78 -11.49 -14.75
C ARG A 86 -20.83 -11.21 -15.81
N ALA A 87 -22.06 -10.88 -15.42
CA ALA A 87 -23.13 -10.57 -16.36
C ALA A 87 -22.78 -9.35 -17.22
N CYS A 88 -22.22 -8.29 -16.62
CA CYS A 88 -21.71 -7.14 -17.37
C CYS A 88 -20.56 -7.51 -18.33
N ALA A 89 -19.70 -8.45 -17.95
CA ALA A 89 -18.53 -8.83 -18.75
C ALA A 89 -18.87 -9.68 -19.99
N LYS A 90 -20.10 -10.22 -20.11
CA LYS A 90 -20.54 -11.03 -21.25
C LYS A 90 -20.48 -10.28 -22.58
N SER A 91 -20.90 -9.01 -22.60
CA SER A 91 -20.82 -8.14 -23.80
C SER A 91 -20.85 -6.65 -23.43
N PRO A 92 -20.38 -5.75 -24.32
CA PRO A 92 -20.51 -4.30 -24.12
C PRO A 92 -21.95 -3.84 -23.92
N GLU A 93 -22.89 -4.38 -24.69
CA GLU A 93 -24.32 -4.09 -24.62
C GLU A 93 -24.90 -4.55 -23.28
N ALA A 94 -24.40 -5.68 -22.75
CA ALA A 94 -24.84 -6.17 -21.46
C ALA A 94 -24.37 -5.25 -20.32
N ALA A 95 -23.10 -4.84 -20.33
CA ALA A 95 -22.56 -3.91 -19.34
C ALA A 95 -23.35 -2.60 -19.28
N LEU A 96 -23.68 -2.00 -20.43
CA LEU A 96 -24.43 -0.74 -20.49
C LEU A 96 -25.88 -0.91 -20.07
N ALA A 97 -26.57 -1.95 -20.55
CA ALA A 97 -27.98 -2.19 -20.21
C ALA A 97 -28.17 -2.47 -18.71
N ILE A 98 -27.32 -3.31 -18.12
CA ILE A 98 -27.35 -3.62 -16.68
C ILE A 98 -27.08 -2.36 -15.86
N SER A 99 -26.07 -1.56 -16.26
CA SER A 99 -25.71 -0.34 -15.56
C SER A 99 -26.82 0.71 -15.59
N GLN A 100 -27.43 0.92 -16.76
CA GLN A 100 -28.54 1.85 -16.93
C GLN A 100 -29.75 1.42 -16.11
N ALA A 101 -30.15 0.14 -16.15
CA ALA A 101 -31.29 -0.37 -15.39
C ALA A 101 -31.09 -0.25 -13.86
N GLY A 102 -29.86 -0.46 -13.37
CA GLY A 102 -29.52 -0.25 -11.97
C GLY A 102 -29.64 1.22 -11.53
N LEU A 103 -29.18 2.15 -12.38
CA LEU A 103 -29.32 3.59 -12.14
C LEU A 103 -30.80 4.02 -12.18
N ASP A 104 -31.55 3.61 -13.20
CA ASP A 104 -32.97 3.95 -13.35
C ASP A 104 -33.78 3.50 -12.12
N TYR A 105 -33.57 2.25 -11.69
CA TYR A 105 -34.19 1.75 -10.47
C TYR A 105 -33.91 2.63 -9.25
N LEU A 106 -32.66 3.03 -9.03
CA LEU A 106 -32.29 3.85 -7.88
C LEU A 106 -32.86 5.27 -7.99
N HIS A 107 -32.88 5.87 -9.18
CA HIS A 107 -33.45 7.19 -9.43
C HIS A 107 -34.97 7.24 -9.19
N ASP A 108 -35.68 6.19 -9.59
CA ASP A 108 -37.13 6.08 -9.43
C ASP A 108 -37.52 5.68 -7.98
N THR A 109 -36.65 4.92 -7.30
CA THR A 109 -36.94 4.36 -5.96
C THR A 109 -36.53 5.29 -4.82
N MET A 110 -35.36 5.93 -4.91
CA MET A 110 -34.90 6.85 -3.88
C MET A 110 -35.85 8.05 -3.79
N ARG A 111 -35.99 8.59 -2.58
CA ARG A 111 -36.91 9.69 -2.28
C ARG A 111 -36.15 10.97 -2.00
N PHE A 112 -36.80 12.10 -2.24
CA PHE A 112 -36.30 13.41 -1.85
C PHE A 112 -37.36 14.12 -1.01
N ILE A 113 -36.94 14.66 0.13
CA ILE A 113 -37.81 15.34 1.10
C ILE A 113 -37.27 16.76 1.31
N ARG A 114 -38.08 17.79 1.08
CA ARG A 114 -37.64 19.18 1.29
C ARG A 114 -37.38 19.44 2.79
N PRO A 115 -36.36 20.25 3.14
CA PRO A 115 -36.21 20.74 4.50
C PRO A 115 -37.50 21.43 4.98
N ALA A 116 -37.96 21.11 6.20
CA ALA A 116 -39.23 21.55 6.78
C ALA A 116 -40.52 21.12 6.03
N GLY A 117 -40.42 20.29 4.99
CA GLY A 117 -41.57 19.64 4.36
C GLY A 117 -42.06 18.44 5.17
N SER A 118 -43.34 18.07 5.00
CA SER A 118 -43.85 16.83 5.59
C SER A 118 -43.26 15.62 4.85
N GLU A 119 -43.07 14.49 5.54
CA GLU A 119 -42.60 13.27 4.89
C GLU A 119 -43.58 12.73 3.83
N ASP A 120 -44.85 13.13 3.92
CA ASP A 120 -45.92 12.74 2.99
C ASP A 120 -45.82 13.49 1.65
N GLU A 121 -45.07 14.57 1.58
CA GLU A 121 -44.76 15.33 0.36
C GLU A 121 -43.51 14.80 -0.39
N SER A 122 -42.99 13.63 0.01
CA SER A 122 -41.79 13.08 -0.64
C SER A 122 -42.04 12.73 -2.11
N THR A 123 -41.13 13.14 -2.99
CA THR A 123 -41.13 12.77 -4.41
C THR A 123 -40.03 11.76 -4.70
N SER A 124 -40.06 11.11 -5.87
CA SER A 124 -38.87 10.38 -6.33
C SER A 124 -37.68 11.35 -6.51
N LEU A 125 -36.46 10.85 -6.36
CA LEU A 125 -35.26 11.67 -6.59
C LEU A 125 -35.24 12.22 -8.02
N LYS A 126 -35.61 11.38 -9.00
CA LYS A 126 -35.76 11.78 -10.40
C LYS A 126 -36.75 12.94 -10.58
N GLU A 127 -37.94 12.82 -10.00
CA GLU A 127 -38.96 13.88 -10.07
C GLU A 127 -38.50 15.15 -9.36
N ALA A 128 -37.84 15.04 -8.20
CA ALA A 128 -37.31 16.21 -7.48
C ALA A 128 -36.30 16.99 -8.32
N MET A 129 -35.41 16.28 -9.03
CA MET A 129 -34.47 16.91 -9.96
C MET A 129 -35.17 17.56 -11.15
N SER A 130 -36.37 17.16 -11.55
CA SER A 130 -37.10 17.88 -12.61
C SER A 130 -37.94 19.03 -12.06
N LYS A 131 -38.56 18.85 -10.89
CA LYS A 131 -39.52 19.76 -10.28
C LYS A 131 -38.86 21.01 -9.68
N TYR A 132 -37.76 20.86 -8.95
CA TYR A 132 -37.12 21.96 -8.22
C TYR A 132 -36.01 22.59 -9.07
N THR A 133 -36.22 23.83 -9.49
CA THR A 133 -35.33 24.57 -10.41
C THR A 133 -34.88 25.92 -9.84
N ASP A 134 -35.06 26.16 -8.54
CA ASP A 134 -34.72 27.42 -7.90
C ASP A 134 -33.22 27.70 -7.96
N ALA A 135 -32.85 28.91 -8.43
CA ALA A 135 -31.47 29.39 -8.46
C ALA A 135 -31.08 30.01 -7.11
N ARG A 136 -30.93 29.16 -6.09
CA ARG A 136 -30.68 29.59 -4.70
C ARG A 136 -29.27 30.15 -4.46
N PHE A 137 -28.28 29.69 -5.21
CA PHE A 137 -26.87 30.00 -4.95
C PHE A 137 -26.36 31.11 -5.87
N GLN A 138 -25.59 32.03 -5.28
CA GLN A 138 -24.73 32.95 -6.00
C GLN A 138 -23.31 32.36 -6.08
N THR A 139 -22.50 32.87 -7.00
CA THR A 139 -21.12 32.41 -7.21
C THR A 139 -20.13 33.38 -6.58
N HIS A 140 -19.22 32.87 -5.76
CA HIS A 140 -18.06 33.61 -5.31
C HIS A 140 -16.77 32.95 -5.81
N GLU A 141 -15.74 33.76 -6.03
CA GLU A 141 -14.49 33.32 -6.62
C GLU A 141 -13.29 33.92 -5.91
N ILE A 142 -12.27 33.10 -5.70
CA ILE A 142 -11.03 33.49 -5.05
C ILE A 142 -9.85 32.94 -5.86
N LYS A 143 -8.94 33.83 -6.25
CA LYS A 143 -7.70 33.48 -6.93
C LYS A 143 -6.56 33.30 -5.91
N GLY A 144 -5.77 32.25 -6.09
CA GLY A 144 -4.54 32.03 -5.34
C GLY A 144 -3.40 32.96 -5.80
N GLY A 145 -2.43 33.18 -4.91
CA GLY A 145 -1.31 34.12 -5.14
C GLY A 145 0.03 33.47 -5.52
N ALA A 146 0.15 32.15 -5.51
CA ALA A 146 1.40 31.45 -5.80
C ALA A 146 1.58 31.16 -7.31
N PRO A 147 2.82 30.99 -7.79
CA PRO A 147 3.08 30.54 -9.17
C PRO A 147 2.64 29.08 -9.36
N ILE A 148 2.25 28.74 -10.59
CA ILE A 148 1.91 27.36 -10.98
C ILE A 148 3.12 26.45 -10.72
N ALA A 149 2.87 25.31 -10.08
CA ALA A 149 3.88 24.30 -9.83
C ALA A 149 4.46 23.77 -11.15
N GLY A 150 5.78 23.61 -11.20
CA GLY A 150 6.49 23.09 -12.39
C GLY A 150 6.31 21.58 -12.56
N LYS A 151 7.40 20.81 -12.44
CA LYS A 151 7.36 19.35 -12.65
C LYS A 151 6.42 18.65 -11.66
N TYR A 152 5.71 17.64 -12.15
CA TYR A 152 4.87 16.80 -11.29
C TYR A 152 5.70 16.07 -10.24
N SER A 153 5.20 16.04 -9.00
CA SER A 153 5.87 15.40 -7.88
C SER A 153 4.93 14.50 -7.07
N VAL A 154 5.47 13.40 -6.58
CA VAL A 154 4.77 12.44 -5.71
C VAL A 154 5.53 12.31 -4.40
N GLN A 155 4.84 12.50 -3.28
CA GLN A 155 5.39 12.19 -1.97
C GLN A 155 5.31 10.69 -1.72
N TYR A 156 6.43 10.06 -1.40
CA TYR A 156 6.48 8.62 -1.19
C TYR A 156 7.46 8.20 -0.10
N LYS A 157 7.03 7.19 0.66
CA LYS A 157 7.90 6.27 1.37
C LYS A 157 7.17 4.93 1.48
N PRO A 158 7.87 3.79 1.52
CA PRO A 158 7.21 2.51 1.74
C PRO A 158 6.52 2.49 3.11
N PHE A 159 5.29 1.99 3.16
CA PHE A 159 4.56 1.86 4.42
C PHE A 159 5.29 0.94 5.41
N GLY A 160 5.30 1.31 6.70
CA GLY A 160 6.08 0.61 7.72
C GLY A 160 7.59 0.85 7.66
N LYS A 161 8.09 1.78 6.84
CA LYS A 161 9.49 2.23 6.88
C LYS A 161 9.62 3.58 7.62
N PRO A 162 10.66 3.73 8.45
CA PRO A 162 10.87 4.96 9.22
C PRO A 162 11.39 6.10 8.34
N GLY A 163 11.22 7.33 8.84
CA GLY A 163 11.63 8.57 8.18
C GLY A 163 10.49 9.33 7.50
N PRO A 164 10.70 10.58 7.07
CA PRO A 164 9.67 11.39 6.44
C PRO A 164 9.35 10.89 5.02
N LEU A 165 8.17 11.26 4.52
CA LEU A 165 7.87 11.16 3.09
C LEU A 165 8.92 11.94 2.29
N LYS A 166 9.37 11.37 1.17
CA LYS A 166 10.28 12.03 0.23
C LYS A 166 9.51 12.49 -0.99
N GLU A 167 9.80 13.70 -1.42
CA GLU A 167 9.26 14.20 -2.68
C GLU A 167 10.08 13.63 -3.84
N LEU A 168 9.40 12.91 -4.74
CA LEU A 168 9.97 12.30 -5.93
C LEU A 168 9.45 13.04 -7.16
N SER A 169 10.35 13.43 -8.06
CA SER A 169 10.04 14.02 -9.38
C SER A 169 11.10 13.63 -10.41
N GLY A 170 10.78 13.78 -11.69
CA GLY A 170 11.67 13.41 -12.80
C GLY A 170 12.17 11.96 -12.71
N GLU A 171 13.47 11.75 -12.91
CA GLU A 171 14.07 10.41 -12.93
C GLU A 171 13.85 9.63 -11.63
N ALA A 172 13.87 10.28 -10.46
CA ALA A 172 13.63 9.62 -9.18
C ALA A 172 12.19 9.08 -9.08
N LEU A 173 11.22 9.78 -9.66
CA LEU A 173 9.84 9.32 -9.75
C LEU A 173 9.71 8.18 -10.76
N ASN A 174 10.32 8.29 -11.93
CA ASN A 174 10.27 7.24 -12.96
C ASN A 174 10.90 5.93 -12.48
N LEU A 175 12.01 5.99 -11.73
CA LEU A 175 12.61 4.82 -11.09
C LEU A 175 11.68 4.17 -10.05
N GLN A 176 10.95 4.99 -9.28
CA GLN A 176 9.99 4.48 -8.31
C GLN A 176 8.75 3.89 -8.98
N ILE A 177 8.27 4.48 -10.09
CA ILE A 177 7.18 3.94 -10.90
C ILE A 177 7.57 2.57 -11.48
N ALA A 178 8.76 2.47 -12.08
CA ALA A 178 9.29 1.20 -12.59
C ALA A 178 9.39 0.14 -11.49
N LYS A 179 9.73 0.57 -10.26
CA LYS A 179 9.73 -0.30 -9.09
C LYS A 179 8.33 -0.79 -8.72
N TRP A 180 7.32 0.06 -8.70
CA TRP A 180 5.93 -0.36 -8.42
C TRP A 180 5.41 -1.36 -9.47
N VAL A 181 5.72 -1.15 -10.76
CA VAL A 181 5.39 -2.10 -11.83
C VAL A 181 6.10 -3.43 -11.60
N LYS A 182 7.42 -3.40 -11.37
CA LYS A 182 8.24 -4.61 -11.17
C LYS A 182 7.79 -5.42 -9.96
N ASP A 183 7.47 -4.73 -8.86
CA ASP A 183 7.03 -5.39 -7.63
C ASP A 183 5.59 -5.90 -7.74
N GLY A 184 4.81 -5.43 -8.72
CA GLY A 184 3.42 -5.83 -8.94
C GLY A 184 2.42 -5.05 -8.09
N ALA A 185 2.78 -3.86 -7.61
CA ALA A 185 1.87 -2.97 -6.88
C ALA A 185 0.87 -2.29 -7.82
N ILE A 186 1.27 -2.03 -9.07
CA ILE A 186 0.47 -1.42 -10.13
C ILE A 186 0.57 -2.22 -11.43
N GLU A 187 -0.42 -2.03 -12.31
CA GLU A 187 -0.38 -2.57 -13.68
C GLU A 187 0.64 -1.80 -14.57
N MET A 188 1.08 -2.44 -15.65
CA MET A 188 2.13 -1.89 -16.52
C MET A 188 1.69 -0.60 -17.23
N ASP A 189 0.44 -0.55 -17.66
CA ASP A 189 -0.21 0.62 -18.26
C ASP A 189 -0.37 1.78 -17.26
N CYS A 190 -0.60 1.48 -15.97
CA CYS A 190 -0.58 2.47 -14.88
C CYS A 190 0.80 3.13 -14.79
N GLY A 191 1.87 2.32 -14.82
CA GLY A 191 3.23 2.84 -14.82
C GLY A 191 3.53 3.73 -16.03
N ALA A 192 3.07 3.33 -17.22
CA ALA A 192 3.22 4.12 -18.44
C ALA A 192 2.45 5.45 -18.36
N ALA A 193 1.21 5.43 -17.86
CA ALA A 193 0.38 6.63 -17.68
C ALA A 193 1.04 7.62 -16.70
N LEU A 194 1.55 7.14 -15.57
CA LEU A 194 2.25 7.97 -14.58
C LEU A 194 3.55 8.57 -15.15
N THR A 195 4.30 7.79 -15.91
CA THR A 195 5.54 8.25 -16.55
C THR A 195 5.25 9.36 -17.56
N LYS A 196 4.20 9.21 -18.39
CA LYS A 196 3.78 10.26 -19.34
C LYS A 196 3.50 11.60 -18.63
N VAL A 197 2.78 11.58 -17.50
CA VAL A 197 2.48 12.80 -16.74
C VAL A 197 3.73 13.40 -16.11
N ALA A 198 4.60 12.56 -15.56
CA ALA A 198 5.88 13.00 -14.98
C ALA A 198 6.80 13.67 -16.01
N ASP A 199 6.76 13.19 -17.26
CA ASP A 199 7.62 13.64 -18.36
C ASP A 199 6.97 14.72 -19.26
N SER A 200 5.71 15.10 -19.01
CA SER A 200 4.97 16.09 -19.81
C SER A 200 4.61 17.34 -18.99
N PRO A 201 5.52 18.32 -18.82
CA PRO A 201 5.26 19.54 -18.07
C PRO A 201 4.01 20.29 -18.56
N ASP A 202 3.77 20.30 -19.87
CA ASP A 202 2.64 21.00 -20.49
C ASP A 202 1.27 20.43 -20.07
N TRP A 203 1.21 19.16 -19.64
CA TRP A 203 -0.03 18.55 -19.14
C TRP A 203 -0.38 18.99 -17.72
N THR A 204 0.62 19.46 -16.98
CA THR A 204 0.50 19.79 -15.57
C THR A 204 0.11 21.23 -15.31
N ASP A 205 0.06 22.10 -16.34
CA ASP A 205 -0.67 23.36 -16.25
C ASP A 205 -2.16 23.04 -16.44
N LEU A 206 -2.98 23.33 -15.42
CA LEU A 206 -4.42 23.07 -15.42
C LEU A 206 -5.25 24.36 -15.46
N SER A 207 -4.64 25.50 -15.76
CA SER A 207 -5.29 26.83 -15.75
C SER A 207 -6.47 26.96 -16.73
N ASP A 208 -6.55 26.10 -17.74
CA ASP A 208 -7.63 25.98 -18.72
C ASP A 208 -8.74 24.98 -18.32
N THR A 209 -8.55 24.23 -17.24
CA THR A 209 -9.39 23.09 -16.86
C THR A 209 -10.26 23.39 -15.64
N TYR A 210 -11.52 22.94 -15.66
CA TYR A 210 -12.53 23.20 -14.64
C TYR A 210 -12.98 21.89 -13.96
N PHE A 211 -12.70 21.78 -12.66
CA PHE A 211 -13.04 20.61 -11.86
C PHE A 211 -14.13 20.94 -10.86
N VAL A 212 -15.23 20.19 -10.86
CA VAL A 212 -16.28 20.26 -9.83
C VAL A 212 -16.00 19.20 -8.79
N LEU A 213 -15.65 19.59 -7.57
CA LEU A 213 -15.34 18.65 -6.48
C LEU A 213 -16.53 18.52 -5.53
N PHE A 214 -17.24 17.39 -5.60
CA PHE A 214 -18.29 17.05 -4.65
C PHE A 214 -17.66 16.50 -3.37
N GLY A 215 -17.52 17.34 -2.35
CA GLY A 215 -16.73 17.06 -1.15
C GLY A 215 -15.28 17.52 -1.31
N ALA A 216 -15.08 18.83 -1.49
CA ALA A 216 -13.77 19.43 -1.74
C ALA A 216 -12.72 19.16 -0.65
N THR A 217 -13.16 18.92 0.60
CA THR A 217 -12.27 18.56 1.72
C THR A 217 -12.09 17.05 1.93
N SER A 218 -12.58 16.22 1.00
CA SER A 218 -12.40 14.76 1.05
C SER A 218 -10.92 14.41 1.19
N ALA A 219 -10.61 13.53 2.15
CA ALA A 219 -9.24 13.15 2.48
C ALA A 219 -8.46 12.62 1.26
N MET A 220 -9.13 11.82 0.42
CA MET A 220 -8.56 11.24 -0.79
C MET A 220 -8.67 12.17 -2.02
N GLY A 221 -9.26 13.35 -1.86
CA GLY A 221 -9.49 14.30 -2.95
C GLY A 221 -8.21 14.96 -3.44
N PRO A 222 -8.09 15.26 -4.75
CA PRO A 222 -6.89 15.85 -5.33
C PRO A 222 -6.82 17.39 -5.17
N PHE A 223 -7.66 17.99 -4.30
CA PHE A 223 -7.81 19.44 -4.16
C PHE A 223 -6.47 20.18 -4.17
N PHE A 224 -5.55 19.81 -3.29
CA PHE A 224 -4.25 20.48 -3.19
C PHE A 224 -3.43 20.37 -4.48
N LYS A 225 -3.36 19.19 -5.08
CA LYS A 225 -2.60 18.98 -6.31
C LYS A 225 -3.19 19.75 -7.50
N LEU A 226 -4.51 19.77 -7.63
CA LEU A 226 -5.17 20.57 -8.66
C LEU A 226 -4.88 22.08 -8.48
N MET A 227 -4.96 22.57 -7.24
CA MET A 227 -4.69 23.98 -6.92
C MET A 227 -3.22 24.35 -7.09
N ASP A 228 -2.27 23.47 -6.75
CA ASP A 228 -0.83 23.69 -6.98
C ASP A 228 -0.52 23.83 -8.48
N HIS A 229 -1.28 23.12 -9.33
CA HIS A 229 -1.16 23.09 -10.78
C HIS A 229 -2.07 24.09 -11.52
N GLY A 230 -2.62 25.08 -10.80
CA GLY A 230 -3.32 26.23 -11.42
C GLY A 230 -4.78 25.97 -11.82
N ALA A 231 -5.39 24.84 -11.43
CA ALA A 231 -6.73 24.49 -11.85
C ALA A 231 -7.83 25.47 -11.41
N ASN A 232 -8.94 25.50 -12.15
CA ASN A 232 -10.19 26.13 -11.70
C ASN A 232 -11.02 25.09 -10.94
N VAL A 233 -11.10 25.21 -9.62
CA VAL A 233 -11.79 24.27 -8.74
C VAL A 233 -13.12 24.85 -8.28
N ILE A 234 -14.21 24.27 -8.77
CA ILE A 234 -15.58 24.51 -8.31
C ILE A 234 -15.83 23.60 -7.10
N ALA A 235 -15.73 24.14 -5.90
CA ALA A 235 -15.83 23.39 -4.64
C ALA A 235 -17.27 23.31 -4.15
N LEU A 236 -17.73 22.09 -3.89
CA LEU A 236 -18.96 21.80 -3.15
C LEU A 236 -18.60 21.11 -1.85
N ASP A 237 -18.96 21.70 -0.73
CA ASP A 237 -18.79 21.09 0.59
C ASP A 237 -19.81 21.68 1.57
N LEU A 238 -19.96 21.03 2.73
CA LEU A 238 -20.93 21.41 3.75
C LEU A 238 -20.77 22.88 4.14
N ASP A 239 -21.90 23.52 4.38
CA ASP A 239 -22.09 24.90 4.86
C ASP A 239 -21.65 25.08 6.32
N ARG A 240 -20.38 24.75 6.60
CA ARG A 240 -19.77 24.85 7.93
C ARG A 240 -18.56 25.78 7.87
N PRO A 241 -18.51 26.86 8.65
CA PRO A 241 -17.43 27.84 8.57
C PRO A 241 -16.02 27.25 8.63
N PRO A 242 -15.69 26.26 9.51
CA PRO A 242 -14.34 25.71 9.57
C PRO A 242 -13.86 25.01 8.29
N ILE A 243 -14.79 24.46 7.49
CA ILE A 243 -14.48 23.84 6.19
C ILE A 243 -14.04 24.93 5.21
N TRP A 244 -14.81 26.01 5.13
CA TRP A 244 -14.57 27.11 4.20
C TRP A 244 -13.36 27.94 4.61
N GLU A 245 -13.18 28.28 5.89
CA GLU A 245 -11.97 28.92 6.39
C GLU A 245 -10.70 28.15 5.99
N LYS A 246 -10.75 26.81 6.03
CA LYS A 246 -9.66 25.96 5.54
C LYS A 246 -9.48 26.11 4.03
N LEU A 247 -10.53 25.91 3.23
CA LEU A 247 -10.42 25.99 1.76
C LEU A 247 -9.94 27.37 1.28
N LEU A 248 -10.42 28.44 1.89
CA LEU A 248 -10.02 29.83 1.61
C LEU A 248 -8.54 30.02 1.89
N ARG A 249 -8.08 29.70 3.11
CA ARG A 249 -6.67 29.82 3.50
C ARG A 249 -5.75 29.00 2.60
N GLU A 250 -6.12 27.76 2.28
CA GLU A 250 -5.33 26.87 1.42
C GLU A 250 -5.31 27.33 -0.04
N THR A 251 -6.34 28.03 -0.50
CA THR A 251 -6.38 28.59 -1.85
C THR A 251 -5.44 29.79 -1.98
N ARG A 252 -5.43 30.70 -1.00
CA ARG A 252 -4.59 31.91 -1.05
C ARG A 252 -3.10 31.60 -1.21
N SER A 253 -2.64 30.48 -0.65
CA SER A 253 -1.24 30.03 -0.73
C SER A 253 -0.88 29.24 -2.00
N ARG A 254 -1.82 29.05 -2.94
CA ARG A 254 -1.66 28.21 -4.14
C ARG A 254 -1.89 28.99 -5.44
N ALA A 255 -1.77 28.31 -6.58
CA ALA A 255 -1.86 28.93 -7.90
C ALA A 255 -3.27 28.96 -8.48
N GLY A 256 -4.08 27.95 -8.16
CA GLY A 256 -5.41 27.75 -8.72
C GLY A 256 -6.46 28.77 -8.26
N LYS A 257 -7.64 28.64 -8.85
CA LYS A 257 -8.81 29.47 -8.57
C LYS A 257 -9.89 28.63 -7.89
N LEU A 258 -10.39 29.07 -6.75
CA LEU A 258 -11.52 28.47 -6.03
C LEU A 258 -12.82 29.19 -6.43
N ILE A 259 -13.82 28.43 -6.85
CA ILE A 259 -15.16 28.89 -7.21
C ILE A 259 -16.14 28.11 -6.33
N PHE A 260 -17.11 28.76 -5.70
CA PHE A 260 -17.99 28.08 -4.76
C PHE A 260 -19.34 28.77 -4.58
N PRO A 261 -20.39 28.05 -4.16
CA PRO A 261 -21.70 28.63 -3.95
C PRO A 261 -21.74 29.40 -2.63
N VAL A 262 -22.45 30.53 -2.63
CA VAL A 262 -22.76 31.33 -1.44
C VAL A 262 -24.27 31.57 -1.39
N LYS A 263 -24.83 31.57 -0.18
CA LYS A 263 -26.28 31.72 0.06
C LYS A 263 -26.73 33.17 0.11
N GLU A 264 -25.80 34.07 0.40
CA GLU A 264 -26.03 35.50 0.54
C GLU A 264 -24.94 36.28 -0.20
N PRO A 265 -25.22 37.50 -0.68
CA PRO A 265 -24.21 38.38 -1.26
C PRO A 265 -23.06 38.63 -0.27
N ILE A 266 -21.83 38.63 -0.77
CA ILE A 266 -20.64 38.96 0.00
C ILE A 266 -20.32 40.44 -0.20
N ALA A 267 -20.12 41.17 0.90
CA ALA A 267 -19.69 42.57 0.86
C ALA A 267 -18.25 42.71 0.33
N ASP A 268 -17.97 43.82 -0.34
CA ASP A 268 -16.61 44.12 -0.81
C ASP A 268 -15.62 44.17 0.36
N GLY A 269 -14.49 43.47 0.23
CA GLY A 269 -13.46 43.41 1.27
C GLY A 269 -13.82 42.52 2.48
N ALA A 270 -14.87 41.69 2.40
CA ALA A 270 -15.23 40.74 3.45
C ALA A 270 -14.05 39.86 3.87
N SER A 271 -13.95 39.59 5.18
CA SER A 271 -12.94 38.68 5.73
C SER A 271 -13.24 37.23 5.32
N ASP A 272 -12.21 36.38 5.30
CA ASP A 272 -12.39 34.94 5.03
C ASP A 272 -13.38 34.29 6.02
N ALA A 273 -13.46 34.80 7.26
CA ALA A 273 -14.41 34.32 8.26
C ALA A 273 -15.87 34.72 7.92
N ASP A 274 -16.09 35.90 7.33
CA ASP A 274 -17.42 36.32 6.92
C ASP A 274 -17.88 35.59 5.65
N ILE A 275 -16.97 35.41 4.70
CA ILE A 275 -17.19 34.57 3.51
C ILE A 275 -17.56 33.14 3.93
N ALA A 276 -16.83 32.57 4.90
CA ALA A 276 -17.06 31.21 5.37
C ALA A 276 -18.43 30.99 6.04
N LYS A 277 -19.07 32.03 6.58
CA LYS A 277 -20.41 31.94 7.20
C LYS A 277 -21.52 31.69 6.17
N VAL A 278 -21.37 32.24 4.97
CA VAL A 278 -22.40 32.19 3.91
C VAL A 278 -22.06 31.20 2.79
N ALA A 279 -20.85 30.63 2.82
CA ALA A 279 -20.36 29.69 1.83
C ALA A 279 -20.89 28.26 2.02
N GLY A 280 -21.05 27.58 0.88
CA GLY A 280 -21.30 26.15 0.81
C GLY A 280 -22.75 25.73 0.68
N CYS A 281 -22.92 24.41 0.64
CA CYS A 281 -24.16 23.75 0.29
C CYS A 281 -24.17 22.33 0.87
N ASN A 282 -25.33 21.72 0.98
CA ASN A 282 -25.44 20.33 1.44
C ASN A 282 -25.96 19.44 0.31
N LEU A 283 -25.11 18.52 -0.17
CA LEU A 283 -25.45 17.60 -1.26
C LEU A 283 -26.74 16.83 -1.03
N LEU A 284 -27.09 16.49 0.21
CA LEU A 284 -28.30 15.72 0.49
C LEU A 284 -29.57 16.56 0.34
N THR A 285 -29.55 17.81 0.81
CA THR A 285 -30.75 18.66 0.93
C THR A 285 -30.88 19.69 -0.18
N ASP A 286 -29.77 20.08 -0.81
CA ASP A 286 -29.71 21.12 -1.84
C ASP A 286 -29.36 20.53 -3.23
N ALA A 287 -29.49 19.21 -3.44
CA ALA A 287 -29.12 18.56 -4.70
C ALA A 287 -29.74 19.22 -5.95
N PRO A 288 -31.05 19.52 -5.99
CA PRO A 288 -31.65 20.23 -7.13
C PRO A 288 -31.07 21.62 -7.35
N GLU A 289 -30.88 22.42 -6.28
CA GLU A 289 -30.31 23.77 -6.33
C GLU A 289 -28.85 23.76 -6.80
N ILE A 290 -28.05 22.80 -6.33
CA ILE A 290 -26.66 22.62 -6.77
C ILE A 290 -26.63 22.31 -8.27
N ARG A 291 -27.50 21.42 -8.74
CA ARG A 291 -27.61 21.13 -10.17
C ARG A 291 -27.96 22.38 -10.96
N THR A 292 -28.98 23.14 -10.54
CA THR A 292 -29.40 24.36 -11.22
C THR A 292 -28.25 25.37 -11.30
N TRP A 293 -27.53 25.57 -10.19
CA TRP A 293 -26.37 26.46 -10.15
C TRP A 293 -25.24 26.00 -11.07
N LEU A 294 -24.86 24.71 -11.01
CA LEU A 294 -23.82 24.16 -11.89
C LEU A 294 -24.19 24.21 -13.38
N ALA A 295 -25.48 24.12 -13.71
CA ALA A 295 -25.95 24.19 -15.10
C ALA A 295 -25.68 25.56 -15.73
N THR A 296 -25.70 26.64 -14.95
CA THR A 296 -25.48 28.01 -15.43
C THR A 296 -24.01 28.44 -15.42
N LEU A 297 -23.14 27.77 -14.66
CA LEU A 297 -21.73 28.11 -14.56
C LEU A 297 -20.95 27.77 -15.83
N PHE A 298 -20.28 28.77 -16.42
CA PHE A 298 -19.35 28.59 -17.55
C PHE A 298 -19.92 27.68 -18.66
N PRO A 299 -21.06 28.01 -19.30
CA PRO A 299 -21.80 27.09 -20.20
C PRO A 299 -20.97 26.55 -21.38
N GLU A 300 -19.93 27.29 -21.80
CA GLU A 300 -19.02 26.89 -22.88
C GLU A 300 -17.81 26.08 -22.42
N LYS A 301 -17.59 25.95 -21.12
CA LYS A 301 -16.46 25.21 -20.56
C LYS A 301 -16.87 23.78 -20.23
N ARG A 302 -15.94 22.85 -20.47
CA ARG A 302 -16.08 21.47 -20.02
C ARG A 302 -15.93 21.40 -18.50
N LEU A 303 -16.89 20.79 -17.83
CA LEU A 303 -16.84 20.57 -16.38
C LEU A 303 -16.47 19.11 -16.09
N ILE A 304 -15.41 18.89 -15.31
CA ILE A 304 -15.00 17.56 -14.84
C ILE A 304 -15.56 17.34 -13.43
N CYS A 305 -16.66 16.63 -13.33
CA CYS A 305 -17.40 16.34 -12.11
C CYS A 305 -16.78 15.18 -11.31
N MET A 306 -16.10 15.50 -10.20
CA MET A 306 -15.43 14.53 -9.35
C MET A 306 -16.22 14.22 -8.07
N ALA A 307 -16.83 13.03 -8.02
CA ALA A 307 -17.66 12.59 -6.90
C ALA A 307 -16.82 12.01 -5.74
N LEU A 308 -16.41 12.86 -4.80
CA LEU A 308 -15.46 12.53 -3.73
C LEU A 308 -16.10 12.33 -2.35
N ALA A 309 -17.34 12.77 -2.17
CA ALA A 309 -18.01 12.74 -0.88
C ALA A 309 -18.24 11.30 -0.42
N TYR A 310 -17.82 11.01 0.80
CA TYR A 310 -17.88 9.70 1.42
C TYR A 310 -18.42 9.82 2.84
N LEU A 311 -19.34 8.93 3.20
CA LEU A 311 -19.94 8.82 4.53
C LEU A 311 -20.09 7.34 4.87
N ASP A 312 -20.35 7.00 6.13
CA ASP A 312 -20.48 5.60 6.54
C ASP A 312 -21.90 5.05 6.37
N GLY A 313 -22.00 3.78 5.98
CA GLY A 313 -23.25 3.02 5.93
C GLY A 313 -24.28 3.58 4.94
N ALA A 314 -25.52 3.74 5.38
CA ALA A 314 -26.64 4.19 4.56
C ALA A 314 -26.43 5.60 3.97
N LEU A 315 -25.75 6.48 4.72
CA LEU A 315 -25.47 7.84 4.28
C LEU A 315 -24.58 7.86 3.03
N PHE A 316 -23.73 6.85 2.83
CA PHE A 316 -22.89 6.78 1.64
C PHE A 316 -23.72 6.64 0.37
N VAL A 317 -24.74 5.78 0.41
CA VAL A 317 -25.65 5.57 -0.72
C VAL A 317 -26.41 6.85 -1.00
N LYS A 318 -26.95 7.51 0.04
CA LYS A 318 -27.69 8.77 -0.11
C LYS A 318 -26.86 9.87 -0.77
N VAL A 319 -25.63 10.10 -0.28
CA VAL A 319 -24.77 11.15 -0.85
C VAL A 319 -24.27 10.77 -2.25
N SER A 320 -24.03 9.48 -2.51
CA SER A 320 -23.66 9.00 -3.85
C SER A 320 -24.80 9.17 -4.85
N MET A 321 -26.04 8.94 -4.43
CA MET A 321 -27.23 9.18 -5.24
C MET A 321 -27.46 10.67 -5.50
N ALA A 322 -27.24 11.55 -4.51
CA ALA A 322 -27.29 12.99 -4.72
C ALA A 322 -26.30 13.46 -5.79
N MET A 323 -25.03 13.04 -5.68
CA MET A 323 -24.01 13.37 -6.67
C MET A 323 -24.35 12.79 -8.04
N ASP A 324 -24.80 11.54 -8.11
CA ASP A 324 -25.21 10.91 -9.37
C ASP A 324 -26.37 11.65 -10.05
N ALA A 325 -27.38 12.05 -9.27
CA ALA A 325 -28.53 12.79 -9.78
C ALA A 325 -28.15 14.16 -10.35
N ILE A 326 -27.25 14.89 -9.68
CA ILE A 326 -26.69 16.14 -10.19
C ILE A 326 -25.93 15.88 -11.49
N ILE A 327 -25.02 14.91 -11.51
CA ILE A 327 -24.19 14.58 -12.69
C ILE A 327 -25.07 14.17 -13.88
N ALA A 328 -26.04 13.29 -13.66
CA ALA A 328 -26.95 12.81 -14.70
C ALA A 328 -27.70 13.97 -15.36
N SER A 329 -28.26 14.87 -14.54
CA SER A 329 -29.00 16.04 -15.03
C SER A 329 -28.08 17.03 -15.76
N LEU A 330 -26.84 17.23 -15.31
CA LEU A 330 -25.88 18.10 -15.99
C LEU A 330 -25.45 17.56 -17.36
N ILE A 331 -25.26 16.24 -17.49
CA ILE A 331 -24.96 15.60 -18.79
C ILE A 331 -26.08 15.87 -19.79
N GLU A 332 -27.33 15.81 -19.35
CA GLU A 332 -28.50 16.06 -20.20
C GLU A 332 -28.67 17.55 -20.54
N GLN A 333 -28.46 18.45 -19.57
CA GLN A 333 -28.67 19.90 -19.77
C GLN A 333 -27.53 20.59 -20.52
N ARG A 334 -26.28 20.17 -20.32
CA ARG A 334 -25.09 20.83 -20.89
C ARG A 334 -24.57 20.16 -22.17
N GLY A 335 -24.96 18.91 -22.41
CA GLY A 335 -24.38 18.07 -23.46
C GLY A 335 -23.17 17.26 -22.98
N ALA A 336 -23.07 16.01 -23.43
CA ALA A 336 -22.07 15.06 -22.97
C ALA A 336 -20.62 15.45 -23.35
N ASP A 337 -20.42 16.12 -24.48
CA ASP A 337 -19.11 16.59 -24.95
C ASP A 337 -18.50 17.69 -24.06
N LYS A 338 -19.36 18.44 -23.35
CA LYS A 338 -19.00 19.46 -22.35
C LYS A 338 -18.94 18.92 -20.93
N MET A 339 -19.02 17.60 -20.75
CA MET A 339 -18.96 16.97 -19.44
C MET A 339 -17.85 15.92 -19.33
N GLY A 340 -17.26 15.86 -18.15
CA GLY A 340 -16.48 14.72 -17.71
C GLY A 340 -16.93 14.29 -16.32
N VAL A 341 -16.78 13.00 -16.02
CA VAL A 341 -17.05 12.43 -14.71
C VAL A 341 -15.78 11.80 -14.17
N ALA A 342 -15.55 11.94 -12.87
CA ALA A 342 -14.38 11.39 -12.21
C ALA A 342 -14.73 10.74 -10.88
N TYR A 343 -14.17 9.54 -10.65
CA TYR A 343 -14.39 8.77 -9.43
C TYR A 343 -13.08 8.17 -8.94
N LEU A 344 -12.99 7.98 -7.62
CA LEU A 344 -11.94 7.17 -6.99
C LEU A 344 -12.50 5.77 -6.72
N CYS A 345 -12.12 4.82 -7.57
CA CYS A 345 -12.51 3.43 -7.44
C CYS A 345 -11.76 2.78 -6.27
N THR A 346 -12.47 1.92 -5.53
CA THR A 346 -11.88 1.15 -4.44
C THR A 346 -11.19 -0.10 -4.99
N PRO A 347 -10.06 -0.55 -4.42
CA PRO A 347 -9.46 -1.82 -4.79
C PRO A 347 -10.22 -3.00 -4.18
N THR A 348 -11.20 -2.74 -3.30
CA THR A 348 -11.99 -3.73 -2.57
C THR A 348 -13.35 -4.03 -3.21
N ASP A 349 -13.37 -4.11 -4.54
CA ASP A 349 -14.55 -4.46 -5.34
C ASP A 349 -14.21 -5.64 -6.29
N ALA A 350 -15.22 -6.14 -7.01
CA ALA A 350 -15.02 -7.01 -8.15
C ALA A 350 -14.72 -6.18 -9.41
N HIS A 351 -13.56 -6.43 -10.02
CA HIS A 351 -13.06 -5.70 -11.18
C HIS A 351 -12.70 -6.65 -12.32
N VAL A 352 -12.66 -6.13 -13.55
CA VAL A 352 -11.98 -6.81 -14.65
C VAL A 352 -10.48 -6.58 -14.49
N CYS A 353 -9.69 -7.63 -14.65
CA CYS A 353 -8.24 -7.59 -14.54
C CYS A 353 -7.55 -8.18 -15.77
N THR A 354 -6.25 -7.92 -15.90
CA THR A 354 -5.46 -8.38 -17.04
C THR A 354 -5.08 -9.86 -16.89
N PRO A 355 -4.82 -10.57 -18.01
CA PRO A 355 -4.23 -11.91 -17.95
C PRO A 355 -2.91 -11.94 -17.15
N ALA A 356 -2.12 -10.85 -17.23
CA ALA A 356 -0.89 -10.70 -16.47
C ALA A 356 -1.13 -10.67 -14.95
N SER A 357 -2.24 -10.07 -14.47
CA SER A 357 -2.61 -10.11 -13.05
C SER A 357 -2.91 -11.55 -12.60
N VAL A 358 -3.64 -12.32 -13.42
CA VAL A 358 -3.98 -13.73 -13.15
C VAL A 358 -2.74 -14.62 -13.09
N GLU A 359 -1.82 -14.49 -14.05
CA GLU A 359 -0.56 -15.24 -14.04
C GLU A 359 0.33 -14.85 -12.87
N ALA A 360 0.37 -13.56 -12.51
CA ALA A 360 1.07 -13.10 -11.31
C ALA A 360 0.49 -13.72 -10.03
N ALA A 361 -0.84 -13.81 -9.89
CA ALA A 361 -1.49 -14.45 -8.75
C ALA A 361 -1.17 -15.95 -8.67
N LYS A 362 -1.18 -16.67 -9.80
CA LYS A 362 -0.76 -18.09 -9.87
C LYS A 362 0.71 -18.27 -9.47
N LEU A 363 1.59 -17.37 -9.94
CA LEU A 363 3.01 -17.40 -9.58
C LEU A 363 3.22 -17.08 -8.10
N ALA A 364 2.50 -16.10 -7.56
CA ALA A 364 2.52 -15.76 -6.15
C ALA A 364 2.11 -16.95 -5.29
N MET A 365 1.11 -17.72 -5.71
CA MET A 365 0.70 -18.96 -5.03
C MET A 365 1.81 -20.01 -5.01
N ARG A 366 2.54 -20.19 -6.12
CA ARG A 366 3.68 -21.13 -6.20
C ARG A 366 4.87 -20.68 -5.36
N ARG A 367 5.06 -19.37 -5.20
CA ARG A 367 6.16 -18.75 -4.44
C ARG A 367 5.78 -18.42 -2.99
N ALA A 368 4.55 -18.71 -2.58
CA ALA A 368 4.07 -18.40 -1.24
C ALA A 368 4.93 -19.16 -0.21
N PRO A 369 5.39 -18.50 0.87
CA PRO A 369 6.10 -19.17 1.95
C PRO A 369 5.30 -20.37 2.49
N ALA A 370 5.99 -21.45 2.88
CA ALA A 370 5.35 -22.68 3.35
C ALA A 370 4.38 -22.46 4.53
N TRP A 371 4.68 -21.49 5.42
CA TRP A 371 3.79 -21.15 6.53
C TRP A 371 2.42 -20.63 6.06
N GLN A 372 2.34 -19.95 4.91
CA GLN A 372 1.06 -19.50 4.35
C GLN A 372 0.23 -20.68 3.89
N GLY A 373 0.83 -21.68 3.26
CA GLY A 373 0.17 -22.92 2.86
C GLY A 373 -0.28 -23.77 4.05
N LEU A 374 0.56 -23.87 5.08
CA LEU A 374 0.27 -24.64 6.31
C LEU A 374 -0.86 -24.02 7.13
N LEU A 375 -0.88 -22.69 7.23
CA LEU A 375 -1.89 -21.97 8.01
C LEU A 375 -3.10 -21.53 7.20
N ALA A 376 -3.06 -21.64 5.86
CA ALA A 376 -4.19 -21.34 4.97
C ALA A 376 -5.50 -22.00 5.39
N PRO A 377 -5.54 -23.27 5.84
CA PRO A 377 -6.78 -23.90 6.28
C PRO A 377 -7.36 -23.31 7.58
N PHE A 378 -6.51 -22.72 8.43
CA PHE A 378 -6.87 -22.36 9.81
C PHE A 378 -6.96 -20.84 10.07
N LEU A 379 -6.38 -19.99 9.21
CA LEU A 379 -6.29 -18.53 9.44
C LEU A 379 -7.28 -17.65 8.68
N GLY A 380 -8.15 -18.18 7.81
CA GLY A 380 -9.15 -17.33 7.17
C GLY A 380 -10.22 -16.82 8.15
N MET A 381 -10.96 -15.77 7.76
CA MET A 381 -12.01 -15.21 8.62
C MET A 381 -13.02 -16.29 9.04
N ALA A 382 -13.26 -16.39 10.35
CA ALA A 382 -14.12 -17.39 10.99
C ALA A 382 -13.70 -18.86 10.81
N GLY A 383 -12.39 -19.15 10.68
CA GLY A 383 -11.86 -20.52 10.62
C GLY A 383 -12.06 -21.20 9.25
N LYS A 384 -12.28 -20.42 8.19
CA LYS A 384 -12.40 -20.93 6.82
C LYS A 384 -11.04 -20.96 6.12
N PRO A 385 -10.82 -21.86 5.15
CA PRO A 385 -9.59 -21.86 4.38
C PRO A 385 -9.45 -20.57 3.55
N MET A 386 -8.22 -20.05 3.44
CA MET A 386 -7.91 -18.95 2.54
C MET A 386 -8.20 -19.33 1.09
N LYS A 387 -8.94 -18.47 0.38
CA LYS A 387 -9.34 -18.73 -1.02
C LYS A 387 -8.29 -18.21 -1.99
N LYS A 388 -8.08 -18.94 -3.09
CA LYS A 388 -7.16 -18.55 -4.17
C LYS A 388 -7.68 -17.29 -4.88
N ASN A 389 -6.78 -16.39 -5.25
CA ASN A 389 -7.07 -15.15 -5.96
C ASN A 389 -7.19 -15.33 -7.48
N VAL A 390 -7.77 -16.45 -7.91
CA VAL A 390 -7.95 -16.77 -9.33
C VAL A 390 -9.40 -17.21 -9.52
N GLU A 391 -10.14 -16.42 -10.27
CA GLU A 391 -11.53 -16.70 -10.62
C GLU A 391 -11.64 -17.60 -11.85
N LYS A 392 -12.81 -18.22 -12.01
CA LYS A 392 -13.14 -18.97 -13.22
C LYS A 392 -13.17 -18.04 -14.44
N PRO A 393 -12.78 -18.51 -15.65
CA PRO A 393 -12.91 -17.74 -16.88
C PRO A 393 -14.33 -17.21 -17.09
N ILE A 394 -14.45 -16.12 -17.84
CA ILE A 394 -15.73 -15.56 -18.25
C ILE A 394 -16.14 -16.27 -19.55
N VAL A 395 -17.42 -16.61 -19.66
CA VAL A 395 -17.98 -17.23 -20.87
C VAL A 395 -19.04 -16.29 -21.46
N ASP A 396 -19.17 -16.31 -22.79
CA ASP A 396 -20.23 -15.61 -23.51
C ASP A 396 -21.58 -16.36 -23.39
N GLU A 397 -22.58 -15.90 -24.14
CA GLU A 397 -23.92 -16.50 -24.14
C GLU A 397 -23.95 -17.92 -24.73
N ASP A 398 -23.00 -18.24 -25.62
CA ASP A 398 -22.84 -19.55 -26.27
C ASP A 398 -21.95 -20.51 -25.46
N GLY A 399 -21.38 -20.04 -24.34
CA GLY A 399 -20.52 -20.82 -23.46
C GLY A 399 -19.04 -20.81 -23.85
N ASN A 400 -18.63 -20.02 -24.83
CA ASN A 400 -17.22 -19.88 -25.23
C ASN A 400 -16.49 -18.95 -24.26
N VAL A 401 -15.22 -19.25 -23.99
CA VAL A 401 -14.39 -18.42 -23.11
C VAL A 401 -14.07 -17.09 -23.79
N ILE A 402 -14.40 -15.98 -23.13
CA ILE A 402 -14.04 -14.64 -23.62
C ILE A 402 -12.56 -14.39 -23.30
N GLU A 403 -11.71 -14.52 -24.32
CA GLU A 403 -10.26 -14.34 -24.15
C GLU A 403 -9.91 -12.95 -23.64
N GLY A 404 -8.87 -12.81 -22.83
CA GLY A 404 -8.37 -11.50 -22.38
C GLY A 404 -9.23 -10.73 -21.38
N LEU A 405 -10.42 -11.23 -21.00
CA LEU A 405 -11.23 -10.69 -19.91
C LEU A 405 -11.24 -11.66 -18.72
N HIS A 406 -10.67 -11.21 -17.60
CA HIS A 406 -10.68 -11.93 -16.34
C HIS A 406 -11.32 -11.07 -15.24
N ILE A 407 -11.80 -11.71 -14.19
CA ILE A 407 -12.34 -11.02 -13.00
C ILE A 407 -11.42 -11.28 -11.82
N VAL A 408 -11.25 -10.26 -10.99
CA VAL A 408 -10.70 -10.38 -9.65
C VAL A 408 -11.79 -10.10 -8.63
N ASP A 409 -11.90 -10.95 -7.61
CA ASP A 409 -12.77 -10.75 -6.46
C ASP A 409 -11.95 -10.26 -5.27
N SER A 410 -11.95 -8.93 -5.08
CA SER A 410 -11.27 -8.27 -3.96
C SER A 410 -12.25 -7.70 -2.93
N ILE A 411 -13.52 -8.11 -2.96
CA ILE A 411 -14.56 -7.58 -2.07
C ILE A 411 -14.22 -7.90 -0.61
N ILE A 412 -14.38 -6.92 0.30
CA ILE A 412 -14.25 -7.12 1.75
C ILE A 412 -15.66 -7.16 2.37
N PRO A 413 -16.16 -8.33 2.80
CA PRO A 413 -17.53 -8.50 3.36
C PRO A 413 -17.86 -7.58 4.54
N GLU A 414 -16.86 -7.14 5.29
CA GLU A 414 -16.99 -6.31 6.48
C GLU A 414 -17.43 -4.89 6.14
N GLN A 415 -17.08 -4.38 4.95
CA GLN A 415 -17.51 -3.05 4.47
C GLN A 415 -19.03 -2.97 4.28
N GLY A 416 -19.66 -4.11 3.97
CA GLY A 416 -21.10 -4.25 3.90
C GLY A 416 -21.74 -3.82 2.58
N PRO A 417 -23.03 -4.13 2.40
CA PRO A 417 -23.71 -3.99 1.12
C PRO A 417 -23.94 -2.52 0.72
N ASN A 418 -24.20 -1.61 1.67
CA ASN A 418 -24.40 -0.20 1.34
C ASN A 418 -23.13 0.43 0.76
N TYR A 419 -21.95 0.07 1.27
CA TYR A 419 -20.68 0.51 0.72
C TYR A 419 -20.50 0.05 -0.73
N ILE A 420 -20.72 -1.25 -1.00
CA ILE A 420 -20.50 -1.79 -2.35
C ILE A 420 -21.51 -1.24 -3.36
N LEU A 421 -22.77 -1.00 -2.96
CA LEU A 421 -23.76 -0.36 -3.84
C LEU A 421 -23.37 1.07 -4.18
N ALA A 422 -22.95 1.85 -3.18
CA ALA A 422 -22.49 3.23 -3.39
C ALA A 422 -21.28 3.30 -4.34
N LYS A 423 -20.36 2.34 -4.28
CA LYS A 423 -19.26 2.23 -5.25
C LYS A 423 -19.71 1.71 -6.61
N ARG A 424 -20.61 0.74 -6.64
CA ARG A 424 -21.09 0.16 -7.89
C ARG A 424 -21.91 1.14 -8.73
N LEU A 425 -22.75 1.98 -8.10
CA LEU A 425 -23.49 3.00 -8.84
C LEU A 425 -22.54 4.03 -9.50
N GLN A 426 -21.39 4.33 -8.87
CA GLN A 426 -20.35 5.18 -9.48
C GLN A 426 -19.78 4.51 -10.73
N HIS A 427 -19.53 3.20 -10.70
CA HIS A 427 -19.10 2.45 -11.88
C HIS A 427 -20.18 2.45 -12.99
N TRP A 428 -21.45 2.23 -12.62
CA TRP A 428 -22.56 2.28 -13.57
C TRP A 428 -22.62 3.63 -14.28
N ARG A 429 -22.56 4.73 -13.52
CA ARG A 429 -22.57 6.08 -14.10
C ARG A 429 -21.36 6.35 -14.97
N ALA A 430 -20.16 5.94 -14.57
CA ALA A 430 -18.95 6.13 -15.36
C ALA A 430 -19.08 5.48 -16.74
N MET A 431 -19.54 4.22 -16.81
CA MET A 431 -19.74 3.51 -18.08
C MET A 431 -20.83 4.16 -18.95
N VAL A 432 -21.96 4.53 -18.35
CA VAL A 432 -23.09 5.17 -19.05
C VAL A 432 -22.74 6.58 -19.54
N ALA A 433 -22.04 7.38 -18.73
CA ALA A 433 -21.61 8.73 -19.13
C ALA A 433 -20.62 8.65 -20.29
N ARG A 434 -19.67 7.71 -20.22
CA ARG A 434 -18.71 7.48 -21.29
C ARG A 434 -19.37 7.06 -22.60
N SER A 435 -20.35 6.14 -22.56
CA SER A 435 -21.06 5.71 -23.77
C SER A 435 -21.87 6.85 -24.40
N LYS A 436 -22.25 7.87 -23.61
CA LYS A 436 -22.89 9.10 -24.10
C LYS A 436 -21.91 10.14 -24.66
N GLY A 437 -20.59 9.92 -24.56
CA GLY A 437 -19.57 10.83 -25.07
C GLY A 437 -18.89 11.73 -24.03
N CYS A 438 -19.11 11.48 -22.74
CA CYS A 438 -18.35 12.15 -21.67
C CYS A 438 -16.94 11.54 -21.52
N ILE A 439 -15.98 12.33 -21.03
CA ILE A 439 -14.76 11.76 -20.43
C ILE A 439 -15.13 11.08 -19.11
N ALA A 440 -14.65 9.87 -18.84
CA ALA A 440 -14.94 9.14 -17.60
C ALA A 440 -13.67 8.62 -16.92
N SER A 441 -13.06 9.43 -16.06
CA SER A 441 -11.85 9.07 -15.30
C SER A 441 -12.21 8.28 -14.04
N SER A 442 -11.96 6.97 -14.03
CA SER A 442 -12.39 6.11 -12.92
C SER A 442 -11.30 5.13 -12.47
N ASN A 443 -10.20 5.69 -11.96
CA ASN A 443 -9.01 4.93 -11.61
C ASN A 443 -9.14 4.20 -10.25
N VAL A 444 -8.58 2.99 -10.17
CA VAL A 444 -8.52 2.20 -8.93
C VAL A 444 -7.38 2.70 -8.05
N ALA A 445 -7.73 3.18 -6.86
CA ALA A 445 -6.78 3.62 -5.85
C ALA A 445 -6.30 2.43 -4.97
N PRO A 446 -5.09 2.48 -4.40
CA PRO A 446 -4.61 1.44 -3.50
C PRO A 446 -5.28 1.50 -2.12
N SER A 447 -5.08 0.45 -1.33
CA SER A 447 -5.36 0.50 0.10
C SER A 447 -4.48 1.57 0.76
N THR A 448 -5.13 2.59 1.30
CA THR A 448 -4.50 3.83 1.74
C THR A 448 -4.64 3.98 3.25
N ALA A 449 -3.52 4.24 3.93
CA ALA A 449 -3.41 4.42 5.36
C ALA A 449 -3.91 5.80 5.81
N THR A 450 -5.21 6.06 5.66
CA THR A 450 -5.83 7.30 6.13
C THR A 450 -6.06 7.27 7.65
N ALA A 451 -6.20 8.45 8.25
CA ALA A 451 -6.53 8.56 9.68
C ALA A 451 -7.85 7.83 10.04
N SER A 452 -8.86 7.85 9.15
CA SER A 452 -10.13 7.17 9.38
C SER A 452 -9.99 5.64 9.38
N VAL A 453 -9.21 5.07 8.46
CA VAL A 453 -8.98 3.62 8.40
C VAL A 453 -8.15 3.14 9.59
N LEU A 454 -7.09 3.86 9.92
CA LEU A 454 -6.19 3.50 11.03
C LEU A 454 -6.79 3.74 12.42
N SER A 455 -7.94 4.42 12.50
CA SER A 455 -8.67 4.58 13.76
C SER A 455 -9.24 3.25 14.30
N ASN A 456 -9.34 2.23 13.44
CA ASN A 456 -9.69 0.86 13.78
C ASN A 456 -8.43 0.01 13.99
N ALA A 457 -8.29 -0.56 15.20
CA ALA A 457 -7.11 -1.31 15.60
C ALA A 457 -6.81 -2.52 14.69
N LEU A 458 -7.85 -3.26 14.27
CA LEU A 458 -7.69 -4.46 13.45
C LEU A 458 -7.18 -4.11 12.05
N PHE A 459 -7.70 -3.03 11.45
CA PHE A 459 -7.21 -2.55 10.16
C PHE A 459 -5.79 -1.99 10.26
N ALA A 460 -5.47 -1.23 11.31
CA ALA A 460 -4.13 -0.70 11.52
C ALA A 460 -3.07 -1.81 11.65
N LEU A 461 -3.35 -2.85 12.45
CA LEU A 461 -2.46 -4.02 12.58
C LEU A 461 -2.43 -4.86 11.30
N GLY A 462 -3.58 -5.03 10.65
CA GLY A 462 -3.68 -5.75 9.38
C GLY A 462 -2.80 -5.12 8.31
N TYR A 463 -2.84 -3.80 8.15
CA TYR A 463 -2.02 -3.08 7.17
C TYR A 463 -0.52 -3.26 7.42
N LYS A 464 -0.09 -3.31 8.69
CA LYS A 464 1.31 -3.60 9.05
C LYS A 464 1.72 -5.03 8.68
N GLY A 465 0.80 -5.98 8.78
CA GLY A 465 1.02 -7.38 8.42
C GLY A 465 0.89 -7.70 6.93
N MET A 466 0.18 -6.89 6.15
CA MET A 466 -0.10 -7.16 4.74
C MET A 466 1.17 -7.26 3.88
N ARG A 467 2.28 -6.65 4.30
CA ARG A 467 3.61 -6.80 3.67
C ARG A 467 4.12 -8.25 3.59
N SER A 468 3.59 -9.13 4.44
CA SER A 468 3.89 -10.57 4.42
C SER A 468 3.25 -11.29 3.22
N PHE A 469 2.27 -10.68 2.57
CA PHE A 469 1.54 -11.21 1.41
C PHE A 469 1.97 -10.46 0.14
N LYS A 470 3.16 -10.75 -0.37
CA LYS A 470 3.64 -10.11 -1.62
C LYS A 470 2.67 -10.39 -2.78
N PRO A 471 2.38 -9.40 -3.66
CA PRO A 471 2.99 -8.07 -3.76
C PRO A 471 2.23 -6.94 -3.04
N MET A 472 1.43 -7.23 -2.01
CA MET A 472 0.62 -6.21 -1.34
C MET A 472 1.44 -5.01 -0.85
N GLU A 473 0.99 -3.81 -1.21
CA GLU A 473 1.55 -2.53 -0.78
C GLU A 473 0.44 -1.63 -0.24
N ILE A 474 0.59 -1.22 1.02
CA ILE A 474 -0.19 -0.15 1.62
C ILE A 474 0.52 1.18 1.35
N THR A 475 -0.25 2.23 1.11
CA THR A 475 0.27 3.54 0.73
C THR A 475 -0.17 4.61 1.72
N PHE A 476 0.61 5.70 1.83
CA PHE A 476 0.19 6.89 2.56
C PHE A 476 -0.78 7.73 1.73
N GLN A 477 -1.62 8.50 2.41
CA GLN A 477 -2.66 9.32 1.78
C GLN A 477 -2.07 10.31 0.77
N GLU A 478 -0.95 10.93 1.11
CA GLU A 478 -0.23 11.90 0.29
C GLU A 478 0.23 11.26 -1.04
N THR A 479 0.70 10.01 -0.99
CA THR A 479 1.08 9.24 -2.18
C THR A 479 -0.13 8.97 -3.05
N SER A 480 -1.20 8.40 -2.47
CA SER A 480 -2.41 8.06 -3.22
C SER A 480 -3.06 9.28 -3.85
N ASN A 481 -3.14 10.41 -3.13
CA ASN A 481 -3.71 11.65 -3.64
C ASN A 481 -2.90 12.17 -4.84
N ALA A 482 -1.57 12.20 -4.73
CA ALA A 482 -0.70 12.66 -5.81
C ALA A 482 -0.78 11.74 -7.04
N VAL A 483 -0.91 10.44 -6.86
CA VAL A 483 -1.00 9.50 -7.97
C VAL A 483 -2.37 9.56 -8.64
N MET A 484 -3.45 9.54 -7.86
CA MET A 484 -4.80 9.62 -8.41
C MET A 484 -5.03 10.94 -9.15
N ALA A 485 -4.43 12.04 -8.67
CA ALA A 485 -4.39 13.29 -9.41
C ALA A 485 -3.61 13.19 -10.73
N ALA A 486 -2.47 12.48 -10.76
CA ALA A 486 -1.71 12.27 -11.99
C ALA A 486 -2.53 11.49 -13.02
N LEU A 487 -3.19 10.41 -12.60
CA LEU A 487 -4.04 9.61 -13.49
C LEU A 487 -5.25 10.41 -13.99
N LEU A 488 -5.87 11.24 -13.14
CA LEU A 488 -6.92 12.16 -13.57
C LEU A 488 -6.41 13.16 -14.64
N ILE A 489 -5.21 13.73 -14.45
CA ILE A 489 -4.60 14.63 -15.44
C ILE A 489 -4.39 13.89 -16.75
N ARG A 490 -3.82 12.68 -16.71
CA ARG A 490 -3.64 11.83 -17.90
C ARG A 490 -4.98 11.61 -18.59
N ASP A 491 -6.01 11.24 -17.86
CA ASP A 491 -7.32 10.89 -18.43
C ASP A 491 -8.05 12.08 -19.07
N VAL A 492 -7.78 13.29 -18.58
CA VAL A 492 -8.32 14.53 -19.17
C VAL A 492 -7.51 14.99 -20.38
N ARG A 493 -6.19 14.76 -20.40
CA ARG A 493 -5.27 15.27 -21.44
C ARG A 493 -4.99 14.29 -22.57
N ASP A 494 -4.98 12.99 -22.29
CA ASP A 494 -4.57 11.94 -23.23
C ASP A 494 -5.79 11.36 -23.97
N PRO A 495 -5.98 11.66 -25.28
CA PRO A 495 -7.09 11.11 -26.05
C PRO A 495 -7.00 9.59 -26.26
N THR A 496 -5.85 8.98 -25.94
CA THR A 496 -5.66 7.52 -25.99
C THR A 496 -6.05 6.82 -24.69
N SER A 497 -6.46 7.57 -23.66
CA SER A 497 -6.92 7.00 -22.39
C SER A 497 -8.22 6.20 -22.55
N ALA A 498 -8.37 5.10 -21.79
CA ALA A 498 -9.67 4.45 -21.60
C ALA A 498 -10.77 5.41 -21.15
N ALA A 499 -10.44 6.47 -20.40
CA ALA A 499 -11.39 7.48 -19.95
C ALA A 499 -12.00 8.28 -21.12
N HIS A 500 -11.28 8.41 -22.23
CA HIS A 500 -11.71 9.16 -23.40
C HIS A 500 -12.71 8.33 -24.23
N PRO A 501 -13.90 8.85 -24.57
CA PRO A 501 -15.01 8.04 -25.10
C PRO A 501 -14.73 7.44 -26.49
N GLN A 502 -13.85 8.07 -27.28
CA GLN A 502 -13.42 7.62 -28.61
C GLN A 502 -12.49 6.40 -28.56
N THR A 503 -11.84 6.13 -27.41
CA THR A 503 -11.01 4.93 -27.25
C THR A 503 -11.91 3.71 -27.25
N ILE A 504 -11.65 2.71 -28.10
CA ILE A 504 -12.49 1.51 -28.15
C ILE A 504 -12.06 0.57 -27.02
N LEU A 505 -13.00 0.20 -26.16
CA LEU A 505 -12.80 -0.77 -25.10
C LEU A 505 -13.41 -2.10 -25.46
N LYS A 506 -12.72 -3.20 -25.15
CA LYS A 506 -13.26 -4.56 -25.32
C LYS A 506 -14.57 -4.78 -24.58
N ASN A 507 -14.69 -4.19 -23.39
CA ASN A 507 -15.91 -4.11 -22.60
C ASN A 507 -15.86 -2.81 -21.79
N PRO A 508 -16.99 -2.12 -21.51
CA PRO A 508 -17.02 -0.92 -20.68
C PRO A 508 -16.37 -1.11 -19.29
N LEU A 509 -16.36 -2.32 -18.74
CA LEU A 509 -15.68 -2.63 -17.48
C LEU A 509 -14.15 -2.46 -17.54
N CYS A 510 -13.54 -2.50 -18.73
CA CYS A 510 -12.10 -2.25 -18.89
C CYS A 510 -11.70 -0.83 -18.48
N LEU A 511 -12.66 0.10 -18.40
CA LEU A 511 -12.46 1.45 -17.85
C LEU A 511 -11.85 1.43 -16.45
N PHE A 512 -12.17 0.42 -15.65
CA PHE A 512 -11.68 0.27 -14.27
C PHE A 512 -10.44 -0.61 -14.16
N GLY A 513 -10.06 -1.29 -15.25
CA GLY A 513 -8.90 -2.17 -15.32
C GLY A 513 -7.64 -1.43 -15.79
N GLU A 514 -7.78 -0.54 -16.78
CA GLU A 514 -6.68 0.25 -17.30
C GLU A 514 -6.11 1.18 -16.22
N ALA A 515 -4.79 1.37 -16.23
CA ALA A 515 -4.09 2.29 -15.35
C ALA A 515 -4.35 2.06 -13.85
N SER A 516 -4.63 0.82 -13.45
CA SER A 516 -5.01 0.49 -12.08
C SER A 516 -3.83 0.44 -11.10
N TRP A 517 -3.94 1.21 -10.01
CA TRP A 517 -3.10 1.06 -8.83
C TRP A 517 -3.84 0.26 -7.75
N HIS A 518 -3.91 -1.04 -7.94
CA HIS A 518 -4.59 -1.94 -7.00
C HIS A 518 -3.76 -2.29 -5.74
N GLY A 519 -2.51 -1.83 -5.63
CA GLY A 519 -1.66 -2.05 -4.45
C GLY A 519 -1.30 -3.52 -4.24
N GLY A 520 -1.19 -4.28 -5.33
CA GLY A 520 -0.90 -5.72 -5.31
C GLY A 520 -2.08 -6.67 -5.04
N CYS A 521 -3.28 -6.18 -4.68
CA CYS A 521 -4.40 -7.07 -4.34
C CYS A 521 -4.90 -7.94 -5.49
N TRP A 522 -4.67 -7.54 -6.74
CA TRP A 522 -5.01 -8.36 -7.91
C TRP A 522 -3.97 -9.44 -8.25
N ARG A 523 -2.76 -9.30 -7.70
CA ARG A 523 -1.57 -10.11 -8.05
C ARG A 523 -1.10 -11.02 -6.92
N THR A 524 -1.71 -10.92 -5.75
CA THR A 524 -1.41 -11.78 -4.59
C THR A 524 -2.03 -13.17 -4.74
N ALA A 525 -1.53 -14.14 -3.97
CA ALA A 525 -1.93 -15.55 -4.04
C ALA A 525 -3.37 -15.81 -3.56
N TYR A 526 -3.82 -15.05 -2.55
CA TYR A 526 -5.10 -15.26 -1.86
C TYR A 526 -6.02 -14.06 -2.00
N LYS A 527 -7.34 -14.30 -2.04
CA LYS A 527 -8.35 -13.24 -2.13
C LYS A 527 -8.18 -12.23 -1.00
N PHE A 528 -8.44 -10.96 -1.32
CA PHE A 528 -8.21 -9.87 -0.36
C PHE A 528 -9.06 -10.03 0.92
N GLU A 529 -10.29 -10.54 0.81
CA GLU A 529 -11.18 -10.83 1.95
C GLU A 529 -10.52 -11.73 3.02
N CYS A 530 -9.58 -12.59 2.62
CA CYS A 530 -8.96 -13.55 3.52
C CYS A 530 -7.69 -12.99 4.19
N LEU A 531 -7.13 -11.86 3.75
CA LEU A 531 -5.78 -11.44 4.17
C LEU A 531 -5.74 -10.75 5.53
N GLY A 532 -6.82 -10.07 5.94
CA GLY A 532 -6.81 -9.19 7.12
C GLY A 532 -6.39 -9.89 8.41
N ALA A 533 -7.11 -10.94 8.82
CA ALA A 533 -6.81 -11.67 10.05
C ALA A 533 -5.44 -12.40 10.01
N PRO A 534 -5.07 -13.15 8.95
CA PRO A 534 -3.74 -13.72 8.82
C PRO A 534 -2.61 -12.69 8.88
N ALA A 535 -2.81 -11.50 8.30
CA ALA A 535 -1.83 -10.42 8.35
C ALA A 535 -1.60 -9.94 9.78
N VAL A 536 -2.66 -9.76 10.57
CA VAL A 536 -2.56 -9.42 12.00
C VAL A 536 -1.80 -10.52 12.76
N VAL A 537 -2.20 -11.79 12.60
CA VAL A 537 -1.55 -12.91 13.30
C VAL A 537 -0.07 -13.02 12.92
N GLY A 538 0.24 -12.94 11.63
CA GLY A 538 1.62 -12.97 11.15
C GLY A 538 2.45 -11.81 11.68
N TYR A 539 1.89 -10.60 11.74
CA TYR A 539 2.55 -9.44 12.33
C TYR A 539 2.81 -9.62 13.83
N MET A 540 1.82 -10.09 14.60
CA MET A 540 1.97 -10.32 16.04
C MET A 540 2.97 -11.44 16.32
N PHE A 541 2.91 -12.56 15.60
CA PHE A 541 3.85 -13.66 15.75
C PHE A 541 5.29 -13.23 15.40
N SER A 542 5.47 -12.50 14.29
CA SER A 542 6.79 -11.96 13.94
C SER A 542 7.32 -11.02 15.02
N SER A 543 6.47 -10.12 15.54
CA SER A 543 6.90 -9.06 16.46
C SER A 543 7.17 -9.56 17.88
N PHE A 544 6.40 -10.53 18.36
CA PHE A 544 6.42 -10.95 19.78
C PHE A 544 6.95 -12.37 20.00
N VAL A 545 7.22 -13.13 18.93
CA VAL A 545 7.84 -14.46 19.03
C VAL A 545 9.15 -14.50 18.27
N VAL A 546 9.13 -14.19 16.97
CA VAL A 546 10.32 -14.32 16.12
C VAL A 546 11.38 -13.29 16.47
N GLU A 547 11.03 -12.00 16.54
CA GLU A 547 11.99 -10.94 16.87
C GLU A 547 12.64 -11.11 18.26
N PRO A 548 11.89 -11.39 19.35
CA PRO A 548 12.47 -11.68 20.65
C PRO A 548 13.37 -12.92 20.64
N TYR A 549 12.97 -14.00 19.98
CA TYR A 549 13.81 -15.19 19.82
C TYR A 549 15.14 -14.86 19.11
N LEU A 550 15.09 -14.13 17.98
CA LEU A 550 16.29 -13.73 17.24
C LEU A 550 17.19 -12.80 18.06
N MET A 551 16.61 -11.94 18.89
CA MET A 551 17.35 -11.08 19.82
C MET A 551 18.07 -11.93 20.87
N LEU A 552 17.39 -12.90 21.50
CA LEU A 552 17.98 -13.80 22.49
C LEU A 552 19.07 -14.68 21.87
N TYR A 553 18.85 -15.21 20.67
CA TYR A 553 19.86 -15.93 19.91
C TYR A 553 21.10 -15.06 19.65
N SER A 554 20.89 -13.84 19.15
CA SER A 554 21.98 -12.89 18.87
C SER A 554 22.71 -12.47 20.14
N LEU A 555 22.00 -12.33 21.26
CA LEU A 555 22.60 -12.02 22.56
C LEU A 555 23.45 -13.18 23.06
N PHE A 556 22.96 -14.41 22.94
CA PHE A 556 23.70 -15.62 23.32
C PHE A 556 24.98 -15.78 22.49
N GLN A 557 24.88 -15.60 21.17
CA GLN A 557 26.05 -15.56 20.28
C GLN A 557 27.01 -14.44 20.65
N CYS A 558 26.53 -13.23 20.93
CA CYS A 558 27.36 -12.09 21.32
C CYS A 558 28.15 -12.37 22.61
N ILE A 559 27.50 -12.96 23.62
CA ILE A 559 28.14 -13.33 24.89
C ILE A 559 29.17 -14.43 24.65
N GLY A 560 28.85 -15.42 23.82
CA GLY A 560 29.74 -16.53 23.46
C GLY A 560 31.02 -16.09 22.74
N TRP A 561 30.88 -15.30 21.69
CA TRP A 561 32.05 -14.75 20.98
C TRP A 561 32.79 -13.72 21.83
N GLY A 562 32.11 -13.02 22.73
CA GLY A 562 32.74 -12.12 23.70
C GLY A 562 33.59 -12.87 24.73
N SER A 563 33.12 -14.00 25.25
CA SER A 563 33.92 -14.83 26.16
C SER A 563 35.11 -15.46 25.44
N ALA A 564 34.93 -15.91 24.19
CA ALA A 564 36.02 -16.37 23.35
C ALA A 564 37.07 -15.26 23.16
N LEU A 565 36.67 -14.02 22.86
CA LEU A 565 37.58 -12.88 22.72
C LEU A 565 38.40 -12.64 23.99
N VAL A 566 37.75 -12.65 25.16
CA VAL A 566 38.43 -12.48 26.44
C VAL A 566 39.45 -13.60 26.67
N ASN A 567 39.11 -14.84 26.35
CA ASN A 567 40.04 -15.97 26.48
C ASN A 567 41.21 -15.86 25.49
N VAL A 568 40.99 -15.41 24.26
CA VAL A 568 42.06 -15.14 23.29
C VAL A 568 43.06 -14.12 23.84
N ILE A 569 42.56 -13.02 24.41
CA ILE A 569 43.41 -11.97 25.00
C ILE A 569 44.18 -12.51 26.22
N LYS A 570 43.53 -13.30 27.08
CA LYS A 570 44.18 -13.88 28.26
C LYS A 570 45.21 -14.96 27.93
N SER A 571 45.04 -15.65 26.81
CA SER A 571 45.93 -16.72 26.35
C SER A 571 47.00 -16.22 25.37
N GLU A 572 47.25 -14.91 25.31
CA GLU A 572 48.30 -14.33 24.48
C GLU A 572 49.67 -14.96 24.80
N GLY A 573 50.37 -15.44 23.77
CA GLY A 573 51.65 -16.13 23.91
C GLY A 573 51.58 -17.61 24.32
N SER A 574 50.38 -18.17 24.58
CA SER A 574 50.23 -19.59 24.90
C SER A 574 50.47 -20.48 23.67
N PRO A 575 51.35 -21.51 23.75
CA PRO A 575 51.58 -22.45 22.66
C PRO A 575 50.39 -23.35 22.34
N ALA A 576 49.40 -23.43 23.23
CA ALA A 576 48.21 -24.26 23.06
C ALA A 576 46.93 -23.43 23.11
N ILE A 577 46.91 -22.22 22.55
CA ILE A 577 45.74 -21.32 22.59
C ILE A 577 44.44 -22.00 22.12
N TRP A 578 44.52 -22.88 21.11
CA TRP A 578 43.35 -23.60 20.60
C TRP A 578 42.76 -24.57 21.63
N SER A 579 43.58 -25.20 22.48
CA SER A 579 43.07 -26.06 23.56
C SER A 579 42.18 -25.31 24.55
N THR A 580 42.45 -24.02 24.77
CA THR A 580 41.72 -23.17 25.72
C THR A 580 40.50 -22.52 25.07
N VAL A 581 40.64 -21.99 23.86
CA VAL A 581 39.61 -21.19 23.18
C VAL A 581 38.75 -22.04 22.23
N GLY A 582 39.34 -23.07 21.64
CA GLY A 582 38.76 -23.92 20.59
C GLY A 582 37.41 -24.55 20.95
N PRO A 583 37.19 -25.08 22.17
CA PRO A 583 35.88 -25.61 22.55
C PRO A 583 34.76 -24.57 22.47
N THR A 584 35.03 -23.33 22.93
CA THR A 584 34.05 -22.24 22.86
C THR A 584 33.78 -21.83 21.42
N VAL A 585 34.83 -21.63 20.62
CA VAL A 585 34.70 -21.22 19.22
C VAL A 585 34.01 -22.28 18.38
N THR A 586 34.36 -23.56 18.57
CA THR A 586 33.72 -24.70 17.90
C THR A 586 32.22 -24.70 18.15
N PHE A 587 31.79 -24.57 19.41
CA PHE A 587 30.37 -24.55 19.76
C PHE A 587 29.60 -23.41 19.08
N PHE A 588 30.08 -22.16 19.22
CA PHE A 588 29.36 -20.99 18.69
C PHE A 588 29.43 -20.89 17.17
N GLN A 589 30.52 -21.36 16.56
CA GLN A 589 30.63 -21.48 15.12
C GLN A 589 29.58 -22.47 14.60
N TYR A 590 29.51 -23.70 15.13
CA TYR A 590 28.50 -24.67 14.71
C TYR A 590 27.08 -24.22 15.00
N LEU A 591 26.82 -23.53 16.12
CA LEU A 591 25.52 -22.91 16.41
C LEU A 591 25.09 -21.89 15.34
N GLY A 592 26.05 -21.34 14.58
CA GLY A 592 25.79 -20.50 13.42
C GLY A 592 25.02 -21.20 12.29
N ILE A 593 24.92 -22.54 12.27
CA ILE A 593 24.02 -23.25 11.36
C ILE A 593 22.56 -22.82 11.54
N MET A 594 22.19 -22.38 12.74
CA MET A 594 20.85 -21.83 12.99
C MET A 594 20.55 -20.60 12.12
N GLU A 595 21.54 -19.84 11.68
CA GLU A 595 21.32 -18.73 10.74
C GLU A 595 20.82 -19.23 9.37
N VAL A 596 21.29 -20.41 8.94
CA VAL A 596 20.78 -21.08 7.72
C VAL A 596 19.34 -21.52 7.94
N VAL A 597 19.03 -22.08 9.11
CA VAL A 597 17.66 -22.46 9.47
C VAL A 597 16.75 -21.23 9.52
N HIS A 598 17.16 -20.15 10.17
CA HIS A 598 16.40 -18.90 10.26
C HIS A 598 16.14 -18.29 8.87
N ALA A 599 17.12 -18.35 7.97
CA ALA A 599 16.93 -17.95 6.58
C ALA A 599 15.95 -18.89 5.84
N ALA A 600 16.08 -20.22 6.02
CA ALA A 600 15.26 -21.22 5.34
C ALA A 600 13.78 -21.14 5.73
N VAL A 601 13.49 -20.86 7.00
CA VAL A 601 12.11 -20.68 7.49
C VAL A 601 11.58 -19.26 7.26
N GLY A 602 12.39 -18.34 6.72
CA GLY A 602 12.00 -16.96 6.45
C GLY A 602 11.93 -16.03 7.66
N ALA A 603 12.54 -16.41 8.80
CA ALA A 603 12.70 -15.55 9.96
C ALA A 603 13.67 -14.39 9.69
N THR A 604 14.59 -14.56 8.73
CA THR A 604 15.47 -13.49 8.22
C THR A 604 15.35 -13.36 6.71
N SER A 605 15.75 -12.20 6.18
CA SER A 605 15.71 -11.93 4.73
C SER A 605 16.90 -12.48 3.94
N SER A 606 17.80 -13.23 4.57
CA SER A 606 19.01 -13.78 3.96
C SER A 606 18.69 -14.98 3.06
N SER A 607 19.54 -15.24 2.06
CA SER A 607 19.44 -16.46 1.25
C SER A 607 20.03 -17.64 2.02
N PRO A 608 19.29 -18.75 2.23
CA PRO A 608 19.80 -19.91 2.97
C PRO A 608 21.08 -20.47 2.36
N GLY A 609 21.15 -20.54 1.02
CA GLY A 609 22.33 -21.04 0.31
C GLY A 609 23.56 -20.16 0.50
N MET A 610 23.41 -18.84 0.48
CA MET A 610 24.53 -17.92 0.72
C MET A 610 24.99 -17.96 2.17
N THR A 611 24.06 -18.04 3.12
CA THR A 611 24.40 -18.19 4.54
C THR A 611 25.13 -19.51 4.77
N LEU A 612 24.68 -20.61 4.15
CA LEU A 612 25.34 -21.91 4.26
C LEU A 612 26.78 -21.87 3.73
N LEU A 613 26.99 -21.28 2.55
CA LEU A 613 28.33 -21.15 1.95
C LEU A 613 29.29 -20.37 2.86
N GLN A 614 28.80 -19.29 3.50
CA GLN A 614 29.58 -18.51 4.45
C GLN A 614 29.97 -19.33 5.68
N GLN A 615 29.10 -20.22 6.16
CA GLN A 615 29.36 -21.03 7.35
C GLN A 615 30.26 -22.25 7.08
N VAL A 616 30.09 -22.93 5.94
CA VAL A 616 30.84 -24.16 5.61
C VAL A 616 32.34 -23.90 5.56
N SER A 617 32.79 -22.79 4.97
CA SER A 617 34.23 -22.45 4.93
C SER A 617 34.87 -22.43 6.32
N ARG A 618 34.19 -21.82 7.31
CA ARG A 618 34.68 -21.72 8.68
C ARG A 618 34.53 -23.03 9.46
N PHE A 619 33.55 -23.87 9.10
CA PHE A 619 33.44 -25.23 9.65
C PHE A 619 34.64 -26.08 9.26
N MET A 620 35.11 -25.99 8.01
CA MET A 620 36.32 -26.70 7.58
C MET A 620 37.55 -26.25 8.37
N VAL A 621 37.72 -24.95 8.58
CA VAL A 621 38.82 -24.41 9.40
C VAL A 621 38.77 -24.96 10.84
N VAL A 622 37.59 -24.94 11.48
CA VAL A 622 37.40 -25.47 12.84
C VAL A 622 37.70 -26.97 12.89
N ALA A 623 37.22 -27.73 11.92
CA ALA A 623 37.42 -29.16 11.86
C ALA A 623 38.91 -29.52 11.74
N ILE A 624 39.66 -28.78 10.93
CA ILE A 624 41.11 -28.97 10.79
C ILE A 624 41.83 -28.65 12.11
N LEU A 625 41.42 -27.58 12.81
CA LEU A 625 42.01 -27.20 14.09
C LEU A 625 41.70 -28.21 15.21
N ASN A 626 40.54 -28.88 15.17
CA ASN A 626 40.16 -29.88 16.17
C ASN A 626 40.84 -31.24 15.94
N GLU A 627 40.92 -31.70 14.69
CA GLU A 627 41.34 -33.06 14.35
C GLU A 627 42.84 -33.18 14.05
N CYS A 628 43.48 -32.13 13.53
CA CYS A 628 44.90 -32.18 13.20
C CYS A 628 45.79 -31.91 14.42
N ALA A 629 46.61 -32.91 14.77
CA ALA A 629 47.54 -32.84 15.91
C ALA A 629 48.56 -31.69 15.83
N VAL A 630 48.81 -31.16 14.62
CA VAL A 630 49.68 -30.00 14.36
C VAL A 630 49.30 -28.79 15.22
N TRP A 631 48.03 -28.64 15.61
CA TRP A 631 47.57 -27.48 16.38
C TRP A 631 47.50 -27.69 17.89
N LYS A 632 47.89 -28.87 18.39
CA LYS A 632 47.87 -29.17 19.84
C LYS A 632 49.06 -28.54 20.57
N ASP A 633 50.24 -28.51 19.93
CA ASP A 633 51.52 -28.14 20.59
C ASP A 633 52.37 -27.10 19.82
N VAL A 634 51.81 -26.41 18.82
CA VAL A 634 52.57 -25.49 17.95
C VAL A 634 52.27 -24.03 18.24
N GLN A 635 53.32 -23.24 18.54
CA GLN A 635 53.23 -21.78 18.50
C GLN A 635 53.01 -21.31 17.07
N SER A 636 51.85 -20.72 16.81
CA SER A 636 51.50 -20.13 15.53
C SER A 636 50.93 -18.75 15.74
N ILE A 637 51.40 -17.79 14.94
CA ILE A 637 50.83 -16.44 14.90
C ILE A 637 49.45 -16.43 14.20
N PHE A 638 49.18 -17.43 13.35
CA PHE A 638 47.98 -17.45 12.51
C PHE A 638 46.72 -17.80 13.30
N VAL A 639 46.79 -18.71 14.28
CA VAL A 639 45.62 -19.10 15.08
C VAL A 639 45.11 -17.95 15.98
N PRO A 640 45.95 -17.27 16.78
CA PRO A 640 45.52 -16.08 17.54
C PRO A 640 45.01 -14.95 16.64
N LEU A 641 45.66 -14.71 15.49
CA LEU A 641 45.25 -13.67 14.54
C LEU A 641 43.87 -13.96 13.94
N MET A 642 43.63 -15.21 13.54
CA MET A 642 42.34 -15.68 13.06
C MET A 642 41.27 -15.54 14.14
N LEU A 643 41.54 -16.04 15.35
CA LEU A 643 40.64 -15.98 16.49
C LEU A 643 40.26 -14.55 16.85
N LEU A 644 41.23 -13.62 16.85
CA LEU A 644 41.00 -12.20 17.10
C LEU A 644 40.10 -11.59 16.02
N CYS A 645 40.38 -11.86 14.74
CA CYS A 645 39.57 -11.36 13.63
C CYS A 645 38.14 -11.89 13.68
N TRP A 646 37.97 -13.19 13.93
CA TRP A 646 36.68 -13.84 14.06
C TRP A 646 35.88 -13.27 15.23
N CYS A 647 36.47 -13.22 16.42
CA CYS A 647 35.79 -12.74 17.61
C CYS A 647 35.41 -11.25 17.47
N LEU A 648 36.29 -10.39 16.96
CA LEU A 648 35.98 -8.97 16.73
C LEU A 648 34.88 -8.77 15.69
N ALA A 649 34.89 -9.57 14.61
CA ALA A 649 33.84 -9.52 13.59
C ALA A 649 32.49 -9.97 14.15
N GLU A 650 32.45 -11.08 14.90
CA GLU A 650 31.22 -11.66 15.43
C GLU A 650 30.62 -10.85 16.58
N VAL A 651 31.43 -10.38 17.54
CA VAL A 651 30.94 -9.53 18.64
C VAL A 651 30.30 -8.25 18.11
N ASN A 652 30.93 -7.61 17.13
CA ASN A 652 30.37 -6.43 16.45
C ASN A 652 29.08 -6.77 15.69
N ARG A 653 29.07 -7.88 14.93
CA ARG A 653 27.90 -8.33 14.17
C ARG A 653 26.69 -8.59 15.07
N TYR A 654 26.87 -9.38 16.11
CA TYR A 654 25.78 -9.77 17.00
C TYR A 654 25.34 -8.65 17.94
N SER A 655 26.24 -7.80 18.43
CA SER A 655 25.84 -6.60 19.20
C SER A 655 24.99 -5.64 18.36
N TYR A 656 25.36 -5.41 17.10
CA TYR A 656 24.52 -4.64 16.17
C TYR A 656 23.16 -5.30 15.95
N TYR A 657 23.12 -6.62 15.77
CA TYR A 657 21.87 -7.38 15.65
C TYR A 657 20.99 -7.17 16.88
N VAL A 658 21.49 -7.44 18.09
CA VAL A 658 20.74 -7.28 19.35
C VAL A 658 20.08 -5.90 19.44
N VAL A 659 20.84 -4.82 19.23
CA VAL A 659 20.31 -3.45 19.29
C VAL A 659 19.27 -3.21 18.19
N ASN A 660 19.51 -3.72 16.98
CA ASN A 660 18.56 -3.59 15.89
C ASN A 660 17.26 -4.38 16.11
N GLN A 661 17.33 -5.59 16.67
CA GLN A 661 16.14 -6.37 17.02
C GLN A 661 15.38 -5.74 18.19
N LEU A 662 16.08 -5.26 19.23
CA LEU A 662 15.47 -4.50 20.32
C LEU A 662 14.72 -3.27 19.79
N ARG A 663 15.33 -2.54 18.85
CA ARG A 663 14.68 -1.41 18.16
C ARG A 663 13.43 -1.85 17.41
N SER A 664 13.48 -2.99 16.72
CA SER A 664 12.32 -3.55 15.99
C SER A 664 11.18 -3.88 16.95
N ILE A 665 11.47 -4.62 18.04
CA ILE A 665 10.50 -4.99 19.07
C ILE A 665 9.88 -3.74 19.70
N ALA A 666 10.69 -2.74 20.06
CA ALA A 666 10.21 -1.50 20.65
C ALA A 666 9.31 -0.71 19.67
N THR A 667 9.64 -0.73 18.38
CA THR A 667 8.82 -0.12 17.31
C THR A 667 7.50 -0.86 17.14
N SER A 668 7.52 -2.20 17.14
CA SER A 668 6.34 -3.04 17.02
C SER A 668 5.39 -2.86 18.21
N SER A 669 5.94 -2.84 19.44
CA SER A 669 5.20 -2.56 20.68
C SER A 669 4.58 -1.17 20.68
N LYS A 670 5.33 -0.14 20.27
CA LYS A 670 4.79 1.22 20.05
C LYS A 670 3.63 1.16 19.03
N GLY A 671 3.82 0.45 17.92
CA GLY A 671 2.82 0.27 16.88
C GLY A 671 1.51 -0.35 17.37
N VAL A 672 1.59 -1.39 18.20
CA VAL A 672 0.42 -2.01 18.83
C VAL A 672 -0.23 -1.05 19.83
N GLY A 673 0.55 -0.36 20.65
CA GLY A 673 0.05 0.66 21.57
C GLY A 673 -0.71 1.78 20.86
N ILE A 674 -0.25 2.20 19.67
CA ILE A 674 -0.96 3.19 18.84
C ILE A 674 -2.29 2.62 18.32
N ALA A 675 -2.26 1.40 17.76
CA ALA A 675 -3.47 0.76 17.21
C ALA A 675 -4.55 0.57 18.29
N LEU A 676 -4.13 0.24 19.51
CA LEU A 676 -5.00 0.09 20.69
C LEU A 676 -5.30 1.42 21.41
N LYS A 677 -4.91 2.57 20.84
CA LYS A 677 -5.11 3.92 21.39
C LYS A 677 -4.48 4.16 22.77
N MET A 678 -3.49 3.35 23.16
CA MET A 678 -2.69 3.52 24.38
C MET A 678 -1.58 4.56 24.22
N ILE A 679 -1.13 4.81 22.99
CA ILE A 679 -0.07 5.78 22.66
C ILE A 679 -0.61 6.77 21.63
N LYS A 680 -0.51 8.07 21.91
CA LYS A 680 -0.85 9.13 20.96
C LYS A 680 0.37 9.51 20.13
N VAL A 681 0.19 9.70 18.82
CA VAL A 681 1.23 10.15 17.90
C VAL A 681 0.73 11.36 17.13
N LYS A 682 1.66 12.27 16.79
CA LYS A 682 1.35 13.52 16.08
C LYS A 682 0.82 13.30 14.66
N SER A 683 1.29 12.27 13.97
CA SER A 683 0.86 11.93 12.60
C SER A 683 0.95 10.43 12.31
N VAL A 684 0.16 9.97 11.33
CA VAL A 684 0.20 8.58 10.84
C VAL A 684 1.58 8.20 10.30
N GLU A 685 2.24 9.13 9.60
CA GLU A 685 3.56 8.90 9.01
C GLU A 685 4.65 8.58 10.04
N THR A 686 4.57 9.16 11.24
CA THR A 686 5.57 8.99 12.31
C THR A 686 5.26 7.83 13.26
N ALA A 687 4.15 7.11 13.01
CA ALA A 687 3.72 5.98 13.82
C ALA A 687 4.74 4.84 13.84
N ASP A 688 5.43 4.63 12.72
CA ASP A 688 6.42 3.55 12.54
C ASP A 688 7.88 4.02 12.73
N ASP A 689 8.09 5.27 13.16
CA ASP A 689 9.42 5.74 13.51
C ASP A 689 9.89 5.06 14.80
N PRO A 690 11.14 4.56 14.83
CA PRO A 690 11.66 3.84 15.98
C PRO A 690 11.79 4.78 17.18
N PRO A 691 11.61 4.27 18.41
CA PRO A 691 11.74 5.09 19.61
C PRO A 691 13.19 5.58 19.85
N PHE A 692 14.18 4.92 19.25
CA PHE A 692 15.58 5.31 19.31
C PHE A 692 16.31 4.91 18.02
N ASN A 693 17.41 5.61 17.73
CA ASN A 693 18.30 5.29 16.62
C ASN A 693 19.46 4.42 17.08
N ILE A 694 19.96 3.56 16.19
CA ILE A 694 21.19 2.80 16.45
C ILE A 694 22.37 3.79 16.43
N PRO A 695 23.28 3.75 17.43
CA PRO A 695 24.45 4.63 17.45
C PRO A 695 25.25 4.52 16.15
N TYR A 696 25.61 5.67 15.56
CA TYR A 696 26.33 5.72 14.28
C TYR A 696 27.63 4.90 14.32
N ILE A 697 28.35 4.92 15.45
CA ILE A 697 29.58 4.13 15.64
C ILE A 697 29.32 2.64 15.44
N MET A 698 28.24 2.08 15.99
CA MET A 698 27.89 0.66 15.79
C MET A 698 27.56 0.36 14.32
N VAL A 699 26.82 1.26 13.66
CA VAL A 699 26.52 1.13 12.23
C VAL A 699 27.82 1.16 11.41
N TRP A 700 28.71 2.11 11.69
CA TRP A 700 29.99 2.26 11.00
C TRP A 700 30.86 1.03 11.20
N LEU A 701 31.00 0.56 12.44
CA LEU A 701 31.75 -0.63 12.80
C LEU A 701 31.20 -1.86 12.07
N ARG A 702 29.88 -2.08 12.07
CA ARG A 702 29.25 -3.23 11.41
C ARG A 702 29.55 -3.31 9.91
N TYR A 703 29.62 -2.15 9.26
CA TYR A 703 29.75 -2.04 7.80
C TYR A 703 31.15 -1.57 7.33
N SER A 704 32.13 -1.41 8.23
CA SER A 704 33.49 -0.99 7.84
C SER A 704 34.60 -1.87 8.42
N LEU A 705 34.38 -2.57 9.54
CA LEU A 705 35.43 -3.37 10.18
C LEU A 705 35.95 -4.51 9.28
N PHE A 706 35.11 -4.99 8.36
CA PHE A 706 35.49 -5.99 7.36
C PHE A 706 36.65 -5.54 6.46
N LEU A 707 36.88 -4.22 6.27
CA LEU A 707 37.96 -3.71 5.42
C LEU A 707 39.34 -4.20 5.87
N VAL A 708 39.52 -4.41 7.17
CA VAL A 708 40.77 -4.90 7.78
C VAL A 708 40.63 -6.34 8.22
N LEU A 709 39.56 -6.67 8.96
CA LEU A 709 39.43 -8.01 9.55
C LEU A 709 39.25 -9.12 8.51
N TYR A 710 38.63 -8.81 7.36
CA TYR A 710 38.37 -9.84 6.35
C TYR A 710 39.64 -10.29 5.63
N PRO A 711 40.49 -9.40 5.05
CA PRO A 711 41.76 -9.83 4.47
C PRO A 711 42.69 -10.53 5.47
N VAL A 712 42.78 -10.00 6.69
CA VAL A 712 43.65 -10.55 7.74
C VAL A 712 43.16 -11.93 8.20
N GLY A 713 41.85 -12.08 8.44
CA GLY A 713 41.23 -13.34 8.82
C GLY A 713 41.41 -14.42 7.75
N VAL A 714 41.12 -14.08 6.50
CA VAL A 714 41.31 -15.00 5.35
C VAL A 714 42.76 -15.43 5.20
N PHE A 715 43.71 -14.50 5.29
CA PHE A 715 45.13 -14.83 5.23
C PHE A 715 45.49 -15.83 6.32
N SER A 716 45.04 -15.61 7.56
CA SER A 716 45.28 -16.56 8.65
C SER A 716 44.60 -17.92 8.43
N GLU A 717 43.40 -17.98 7.87
CA GLU A 717 42.69 -19.24 7.55
C GLU A 717 43.42 -20.07 6.49
N ILE A 718 43.93 -19.42 5.44
CA ILE A 718 44.72 -20.05 4.38
C ILE A 718 46.02 -20.62 4.96
N MET A 719 46.69 -19.88 5.84
CA MET A 719 47.90 -20.36 6.50
C MET A 719 47.59 -21.53 7.45
N CYS A 720 46.46 -21.51 8.16
CA CYS A 720 46.02 -22.66 8.95
C CYS A 720 45.80 -23.91 8.08
N HIS A 721 45.22 -23.77 6.89
CA HIS A 721 45.10 -24.88 5.95
C HIS A 721 46.46 -25.39 5.45
N TRP A 722 47.37 -24.47 5.10
CA TRP A 722 48.72 -24.81 4.62
C TRP A 722 49.49 -25.72 5.59
N HIS A 723 49.40 -25.43 6.88
CA HIS A 723 50.06 -26.22 7.92
C HIS A 723 49.41 -27.60 8.17
N CYS A 724 48.20 -27.84 7.65
CA CYS A 724 47.45 -29.08 7.84
C CYS A 724 47.22 -29.91 6.59
N ILE A 725 47.77 -29.52 5.44
CA ILE A 725 47.58 -30.26 4.18
C ILE A 725 47.94 -31.75 4.36
N ASP A 726 49.08 -32.03 4.98
CA ASP A 726 49.54 -33.41 5.17
C ASP A 726 48.61 -34.20 6.11
N CYS A 727 47.97 -33.54 7.08
CA CYS A 727 46.95 -34.15 7.94
C CYS A 727 45.66 -34.45 7.17
N VAL A 728 45.19 -33.51 6.35
CA VAL A 728 43.96 -33.66 5.56
C VAL A 728 44.12 -34.73 4.46
N LEU A 729 45.24 -34.72 3.73
CA LEU A 729 45.50 -35.67 2.64
C LEU A 729 45.80 -37.10 3.12
N ASN A 730 46.08 -37.29 4.42
CA ASN A 730 46.29 -38.61 5.03
C ASN A 730 45.27 -38.90 6.14
N PHE A 731 44.10 -38.25 6.12
CA PHE A 731 43.10 -38.41 7.15
C PHE A 731 42.42 -39.78 7.04
N THR A 732 42.66 -40.67 8.00
CA THR A 732 42.13 -42.05 8.02
C THR A 732 41.23 -42.35 9.22
N ALA A 733 40.84 -41.34 9.99
CA ALA A 733 40.01 -41.54 11.17
C ALA A 733 38.57 -41.89 10.78
N THR A 734 37.95 -42.83 11.50
CA THR A 734 36.53 -43.15 11.33
C THR A 734 35.67 -41.96 11.77
N PRO A 735 34.73 -41.47 10.94
CA PRO A 735 33.86 -40.35 11.29
C PRO A 735 33.04 -40.64 12.55
N ASN A 736 33.41 -40.04 13.68
CA ASN A 736 32.71 -40.15 14.96
C ASN A 736 32.29 -38.78 15.54
N SER A 737 32.66 -37.70 14.84
CA SER A 737 32.37 -36.30 15.15
C SER A 737 31.99 -35.57 13.84
N VAL A 738 31.39 -34.38 13.95
CA VAL A 738 31.14 -33.54 12.76
C VAL A 738 32.47 -33.14 12.12
N ASP A 739 33.49 -32.85 12.93
CA ASP A 739 34.82 -32.45 12.46
C ASP A 739 35.49 -33.58 11.65
N SER A 740 35.57 -34.79 12.19
CA SER A 740 36.11 -35.97 11.49
C SER A 740 35.29 -36.36 10.26
N TRP A 741 33.97 -36.15 10.27
CA TRP A 741 33.14 -36.34 9.08
C TRP A 741 33.46 -35.33 7.97
N LEU A 742 33.62 -34.05 8.31
CA LEU A 742 34.01 -33.00 7.37
C LEU A 742 35.39 -33.28 6.76
N LEU A 743 36.39 -33.60 7.60
CA LEU A 743 37.74 -33.93 7.14
C LEU A 743 37.77 -35.20 6.30
N ASN A 744 37.06 -36.26 6.71
CA ASN A 744 36.99 -37.49 5.93
C ASN A 744 36.33 -37.24 4.56
N THR A 745 35.31 -36.38 4.51
CA THR A 745 34.68 -36.00 3.24
C THR A 745 35.66 -35.24 2.34
N GLU A 746 36.41 -34.29 2.91
CA GLU A 746 37.43 -33.54 2.18
C GLU A 746 38.57 -34.46 1.68
N TYR A 747 39.04 -35.37 2.54
CA TYR A 747 39.99 -36.42 2.19
C TYR A 747 39.49 -37.28 1.03
N LEU A 748 38.27 -37.84 1.12
CA LEU A 748 37.72 -38.67 0.04
C LEU A 748 37.61 -37.93 -1.30
N MET A 749 37.36 -36.62 -1.25
CA MET A 749 37.28 -35.79 -2.45
C MET A 749 38.65 -35.44 -3.03
N LEU A 750 39.66 -35.24 -2.18
CA LEU A 750 40.91 -34.56 -2.55
C LEU A 750 42.19 -35.38 -2.31
N ASN A 751 42.11 -36.60 -1.78
CA ASN A 751 43.27 -37.45 -1.45
C ASN A 751 44.16 -37.84 -2.63
N ARG A 752 43.68 -37.67 -3.86
CA ARG A 752 44.47 -37.92 -5.09
C ARG A 752 45.32 -36.73 -5.51
N LEU A 753 45.15 -35.57 -4.87
CA LEU A 753 45.91 -34.37 -5.18
C LEU A 753 47.29 -34.40 -4.51
N SER A 754 48.30 -33.86 -5.20
CA SER A 754 49.56 -33.53 -4.53
C SER A 754 49.34 -32.39 -3.54
N ARG A 755 50.27 -32.20 -2.61
CA ARG A 755 50.24 -31.10 -1.64
C ARG A 755 50.11 -29.73 -2.32
N GLU A 756 50.84 -29.51 -3.41
CA GLU A 756 50.83 -28.27 -4.19
C GLU A 756 49.50 -28.10 -4.93
N ALA A 757 48.95 -29.18 -5.49
CA ALA A 757 47.66 -29.14 -6.18
C ALA A 757 46.50 -28.88 -5.22
N TYR A 758 46.51 -29.48 -4.03
CA TYR A 758 45.53 -29.22 -2.97
C TYR A 758 45.61 -27.75 -2.53
N PHE A 759 46.81 -27.24 -2.25
CA PHE A 759 46.96 -25.83 -1.86
C PHE A 759 46.56 -24.87 -2.98
N GLY A 760 46.94 -25.18 -4.22
CA GLY A 760 46.54 -24.43 -5.41
C GLY A 760 45.01 -24.37 -5.56
N LEU A 761 44.31 -25.46 -5.27
CA LEU A 761 42.84 -25.51 -5.26
C LEU A 761 42.25 -24.62 -4.17
N ILE A 762 42.77 -24.68 -2.94
CA ILE A 762 42.33 -23.80 -1.84
C ILE A 762 42.55 -22.34 -2.23
N LEU A 763 43.75 -21.97 -2.69
CA LEU A 763 44.04 -20.61 -3.16
C LEU A 763 43.10 -20.18 -4.29
N PHE A 764 42.80 -21.06 -5.25
CA PHE A 764 41.87 -20.78 -6.34
C PHE A 764 40.46 -20.48 -5.83
N VAL A 765 39.94 -21.27 -4.88
CA VAL A 765 38.63 -21.04 -4.25
C VAL A 765 38.59 -19.68 -3.54
N TYR A 766 39.64 -19.35 -2.77
CA TYR A 766 39.73 -18.05 -2.11
C TYR A 766 39.90 -16.90 -3.12
N ILE A 767 40.77 -17.01 -4.13
CA ILE A 767 40.98 -15.97 -5.16
C ILE A 767 39.70 -15.67 -5.93
N LEU A 768 38.87 -16.67 -6.24
CA LEU A 768 37.58 -16.46 -6.88
C LEU A 768 36.51 -15.91 -5.93
N GLY A 769 36.46 -16.42 -4.69
CA GLY A 769 35.44 -16.07 -3.71
C GLY A 769 35.62 -14.69 -3.08
N LEU A 770 36.87 -14.28 -2.82
CA LEU A 770 37.20 -13.05 -2.07
C LEU A 770 36.72 -11.77 -2.77
N PRO A 771 37.00 -11.53 -4.07
CA PRO A 771 36.55 -10.30 -4.74
C PRO A 771 35.03 -10.19 -4.77
N ALA A 772 34.33 -11.31 -4.96
CA ALA A 772 32.87 -11.35 -5.00
C ALA A 772 32.24 -11.02 -3.63
N LEU A 773 32.67 -11.69 -2.57
CA LEU A 773 32.17 -11.45 -1.20
C LEU A 773 32.55 -10.05 -0.71
N PHE A 774 33.79 -9.61 -0.96
CA PHE A 774 34.26 -8.27 -0.58
C PHE A 774 33.50 -7.17 -1.33
N GLY A 775 33.25 -7.35 -2.63
CA GLY A 775 32.43 -6.44 -3.45
C GLY A 775 31.00 -6.31 -2.91
N MET A 776 30.38 -7.41 -2.48
CA MET A 776 29.05 -7.37 -1.84
C MET A 776 29.06 -6.61 -0.51
N MET A 777 30.12 -6.75 0.29
CA MET A 777 30.27 -6.00 1.54
C MET A 777 30.50 -4.49 1.28
N LEU A 778 31.29 -4.13 0.27
CA LEU A 778 31.46 -2.73 -0.18
C LEU A 778 30.13 -2.13 -0.66
N GLY A 779 29.33 -2.88 -1.42
CA GLY A 779 28.00 -2.47 -1.84
C GLY A 779 27.06 -2.23 -0.65
N SER A 780 27.10 -3.14 0.33
CA SER A 780 26.34 -3.01 1.58
C SER A 780 26.76 -1.77 2.38
N ARG A 781 28.07 -1.51 2.48
CA ARG A 781 28.61 -0.31 3.11
C ARG A 781 28.12 0.96 2.42
N LYS A 782 28.25 1.04 1.09
CA LYS A 782 27.78 2.20 0.30
C LYS A 782 26.30 2.46 0.54
N LYS A 783 25.49 1.41 0.64
CA LYS A 783 24.04 1.52 0.89
C LYS A 783 23.70 2.03 2.30
N GLN A 784 24.42 1.57 3.31
CA GLN A 784 24.09 1.84 4.73
C GLN A 784 24.75 3.11 5.27
N LEU A 785 25.90 3.51 4.72
CA LEU A 785 26.66 4.70 5.11
C LEU A 785 26.57 5.84 4.07
N ALA A 786 25.69 5.72 3.06
CA ALA A 786 25.48 6.81 2.11
C ALA A 786 25.10 8.10 2.86
N PRO A 787 25.75 9.24 2.57
CA PRO A 787 25.27 10.52 3.08
C PRO A 787 23.84 10.74 2.58
N ALA A 788 22.99 11.32 3.42
CA ALA A 788 21.64 11.69 2.99
C ALA A 788 21.74 12.53 1.71
N PRO A 789 20.89 12.30 0.69
CA PRO A 789 20.89 13.13 -0.50
C PRO A 789 20.73 14.57 -0.05
N LYS A 790 21.65 15.44 -0.49
CA LYS A 790 21.54 16.87 -0.25
C LYS A 790 20.25 17.31 -0.93
N ASN A 791 19.20 17.53 -0.15
CA ASN A 791 18.07 18.31 -0.63
C ASN A 791 18.66 19.63 -1.09
N SER A 792 18.55 19.92 -2.39
CA SER A 792 18.78 21.26 -2.92
C SER A 792 17.67 22.15 -2.39
N VAL A 793 17.75 22.49 -1.11
CA VAL A 793 17.09 23.67 -0.56
C VAL A 793 17.73 24.81 -1.33
N GLY A 794 16.97 25.38 -2.27
CA GLY A 794 17.35 26.61 -2.94
C GLY A 794 17.85 27.57 -1.88
N LYS A 795 19.11 27.98 -2.00
CA LYS A 795 19.68 29.05 -1.19
C LYS A 795 18.71 30.24 -1.31
N LYS A 796 17.91 30.49 -0.27
CA LYS A 796 17.42 31.84 -0.01
C LYS A 796 18.66 32.68 0.19
N LYS A 797 19.13 33.32 -0.89
CA LYS A 797 19.96 34.51 -0.74
C LYS A 797 19.05 35.53 -0.08
N THR A 798 19.32 35.79 1.19
CA THR A 798 18.97 37.05 1.82
C THR A 798 19.62 38.17 1.01
N GLN A 799 18.80 38.89 0.26
CA GLN A 799 18.91 40.32 0.03
C GLN A 799 17.49 40.85 -0.13
#